data_AF-A0AB34FCE5-F1
#
_entry.id   AF-A0AB34FCE5-F1
#
_cell.length_a   1.000
_cell.length_b   1.000
_cell.length_c   1.000
_cell.angle_alpha   90.00
_cell.angle_beta   90.00
_cell.angle_gamma   90.00
#
_symmetry.space_group_name_H-M   'P 1'
#
loop_
_entity.id
_entity.type
_entity.pdbx_description
1 polymer ?
#
loop_
_entity_poly.entity_id
_entity_poly.type
_entity_poly.pdbx_seq_one_letter_code
_entity_poly.pdbx_strand_id
1 'polypeptide(L)'
;MRVAQRMRQNAMNEAELRANAQTILSTIHQSRPKTTTSAYGPKQEEFDQFCQRKQYSDGATVTEEKLLLFLVDEVAGRPLKVRSRKAAADTPQDETRLAWRSVRTYVTAIADLYRTQKALGMNTHPSPREDNVREYLKSLQRRDAQRDKENYADKGRDTLLDGYSESEFERVCHELWVHSGTSTECHFRTLVDLLFGHYLLTRGGDRRAAEISDLFTFEFAGEGSTRCMPLIFTTRAGKQNQHGRLETAGAYRNRNPLICILGGLSFYLLCRWDLGSEPFPDFSRRSAWYDIRLIKGNGTDRTAAFSYNSQRDWVVKAFAYAGVTSQKKTHVGRSSGARTAELKGISEDQIRRAGRWNQEQMVGCYLNSLPRKFMRTMAGHPPQIGCFEIRRAGVTPPEVLLSMIWPELDRWRGRFGPGTEQENDLAAMGSTNLLFYLREVVLQDSVILMKKYPGSPVWNHPVFRHPAYAPFAQQLSDFILEEERPSQLAVLIQAMPVLADYLQSVDARNEARTSQLRTELTEQLRATEERLAVAQSSLFSSGFNLQLAAATPTPATTAAVAVDAVGQVGPGDGSRSVSTQSSIIDSRATSPRAADTIIVKPEPPPQYQMCRAVKTVEALWSEWTDGLRGGPAVADLDSRWGSRWRAGRQNELQWYSLRLEVIREIRKVAKAHRCSEEAAMHMVNLQQQQTGCSLDLFCKQLRANRKAQIGRSKR
;
A
#
# COMPACT_ATOMS: atom_id res chain seq x y z
N MET A 1 69.92 -0.42 6.39
CA MET A 1 69.01 0.58 7.02
C MET A 1 67.64 0.67 6.33
N ARG A 2 67.51 1.24 5.11
CA ARG A 2 66.20 1.54 4.47
C ARG A 2 65.14 0.40 4.51
N VAL A 3 65.55 -0.86 4.33
CA VAL A 3 64.64 -2.03 4.43
C VAL A 3 64.04 -2.19 5.84
N ALA A 4 64.85 -2.12 6.90
CA ALA A 4 64.39 -2.23 8.28
C ALA A 4 63.52 -1.02 8.73
N GLN A 5 63.65 0.12 8.05
CA GLN A 5 62.78 1.28 8.24
C GLN A 5 61.43 1.06 7.53
N ARG A 6 61.42 0.55 6.30
CA ARG A 6 60.18 0.10 5.62
C ARG A 6 59.45 -0.99 6.39
N MET A 7 60.17 -1.98 6.93
CA MET A 7 59.56 -3.05 7.74
C MET A 7 58.89 -2.50 9.02
N ARG A 8 59.56 -1.57 9.74
CA ARG A 8 58.95 -0.88 10.89
C ARG A 8 57.72 -0.04 10.49
N GLN A 9 57.80 0.73 9.40
CA GLN A 9 56.66 1.50 8.93
C GLN A 9 55.48 0.61 8.53
N ASN A 10 55.74 -0.48 7.80
CA ASN A 10 54.69 -1.43 7.43
C ASN A 10 54.04 -2.06 8.68
N ALA A 11 54.81 -2.45 9.68
CA ALA A 11 54.29 -2.98 10.94
C ALA A 11 53.44 -1.95 11.72
N MET A 12 53.85 -0.69 11.74
CA MET A 12 53.06 0.41 12.33
C MET A 12 51.73 0.61 11.58
N ASN A 13 51.78 0.71 10.25
CA ASN A 13 50.59 0.87 9.41
C ASN A 13 49.62 -0.32 9.57
N GLU A 14 50.15 -1.55 9.68
CA GLU A 14 49.33 -2.75 9.86
C GLU A 14 48.71 -2.84 11.26
N ALA A 15 49.41 -2.34 12.29
CA ALA A 15 48.85 -2.22 13.64
C ALA A 15 47.75 -1.14 13.70
N GLU A 16 47.94 0.00 13.04
CA GLU A 16 46.94 1.08 12.91
C GLU A 16 45.67 0.57 12.21
N LEU A 17 45.82 -0.16 11.09
CA LEU A 17 44.70 -0.79 10.39
C LEU A 17 43.93 -1.79 11.26
N ARG A 18 44.62 -2.60 12.08
CA ARG A 18 43.98 -3.51 13.05
C ARG A 18 43.23 -2.76 14.15
N ALA A 19 43.81 -1.70 14.71
CA ALA A 19 43.18 -0.88 15.75
C ALA A 19 41.92 -0.16 15.23
N ASN A 20 41.98 0.36 13.99
CA ASN A 20 40.81 0.92 13.32
C ASN A 20 39.72 -0.14 13.11
N ALA A 21 40.08 -1.33 12.63
CA ALA A 21 39.12 -2.43 12.45
C ALA A 21 38.45 -2.86 13.77
N GLN A 22 39.21 -2.95 14.88
CA GLN A 22 38.65 -3.19 16.22
C GLN A 22 37.67 -2.09 16.65
N THR A 23 38.02 -0.82 16.43
CA THR A 23 37.17 0.33 16.78
C THR A 23 35.86 0.33 16.00
N ILE A 24 35.92 0.07 14.69
CA ILE A 24 34.75 -0.05 13.81
C ILE A 24 33.87 -1.25 14.23
N LEU A 25 34.46 -2.41 14.53
CA LEU A 25 33.72 -3.60 14.97
C LEU A 25 33.03 -3.37 16.32
N SER A 26 33.70 -2.75 17.29
CA SER A 26 33.10 -2.36 18.57
C SER A 26 31.87 -1.47 18.34
N THR A 27 31.99 -0.46 17.48
CA THR A 27 30.89 0.44 17.09
C THR A 27 29.72 -0.31 16.43
N ILE A 28 29.99 -1.28 15.56
CA ILE A 28 28.99 -2.16 14.91
C ILE A 28 28.33 -3.12 15.91
N HIS A 29 29.04 -3.54 16.96
CA HIS A 29 28.51 -4.42 18.01
C HIS A 29 27.65 -3.64 19.02
N GLN A 30 28.04 -2.41 19.37
CA GLN A 30 27.27 -1.51 20.25
C GLN A 30 25.97 -1.02 19.59
N SER A 31 26.01 -0.65 18.31
CA SER A 31 24.83 -0.19 17.55
C SER A 31 23.86 -1.31 17.15
N ARG A 32 24.19 -2.57 17.45
CA ARG A 32 23.39 -3.75 17.11
C ARG A 32 22.07 -3.79 17.89
N PRO A 33 20.92 -4.12 17.26
CA PRO A 33 19.67 -4.32 17.98
C PRO A 33 19.83 -5.36 19.10
N LYS A 34 19.46 -5.00 20.35
CA LYS A 34 19.64 -5.83 21.56
C LYS A 34 19.15 -7.28 21.37
N THR A 35 18.04 -7.48 20.66
CA THR A 35 17.46 -8.81 20.35
C THR A 35 18.32 -9.68 19.43
N THR A 36 19.19 -9.08 18.62
CA THR A 36 20.14 -9.80 17.77
C THR A 36 21.34 -10.23 18.60
N THR A 37 21.89 -9.33 19.43
CA THR A 37 23.00 -9.61 20.35
C THR A 37 22.65 -10.75 21.30
N SER A 38 21.51 -10.66 22.00
CA SER A 38 21.03 -11.71 22.90
C SER A 38 20.67 -13.02 22.21
N ALA A 39 20.39 -12.99 20.89
CA ALA A 39 20.12 -14.19 20.11
C ALA A 39 21.39 -14.86 19.54
N TYR A 40 22.48 -14.12 19.35
CA TYR A 40 23.72 -14.60 18.73
C TYR A 40 24.77 -15.02 19.75
N GLY A 41 24.97 -14.26 20.84
CA GLY A 41 26.03 -14.52 21.83
C GLY A 41 26.08 -15.99 22.30
N PRO A 42 24.99 -16.54 22.87
CA PRO A 42 24.95 -17.95 23.32
C PRO A 42 25.14 -18.99 22.20
N LYS A 43 25.08 -18.61 20.91
CA LYS A 43 25.31 -19.50 19.77
C LYS A 43 26.74 -19.44 19.24
N GLN A 44 27.41 -18.32 19.49
CA GLN A 44 28.84 -18.13 19.24
C GLN A 44 29.62 -18.80 20.39
N GLU A 45 29.12 -18.67 21.62
CA GLU A 45 29.63 -19.35 22.81
C GLU A 45 29.50 -20.89 22.72
N GLU A 46 28.34 -21.44 22.34
CA GLU A 46 28.21 -22.89 22.12
C GLU A 46 29.21 -23.42 21.06
N PHE A 47 29.54 -22.62 20.03
CA PHE A 47 30.52 -22.98 18.99
C PHE A 47 31.98 -22.88 19.48
N ASP A 48 32.32 -21.84 20.23
CA ASP A 48 33.64 -21.69 20.86
C ASP A 48 33.93 -22.85 21.83
N GLN A 49 32.98 -23.17 22.71
CA GLN A 49 33.07 -24.33 23.60
C GLN A 49 33.22 -25.67 22.86
N PHE A 50 32.57 -25.84 21.69
CA PHE A 50 32.77 -26.99 20.81
C PHE A 50 34.20 -27.04 20.25
N CYS A 51 34.73 -25.91 19.76
CA CYS A 51 36.09 -25.84 19.23
C CYS A 51 37.15 -26.11 20.32
N GLN A 52 36.92 -25.65 21.55
CA GLN A 52 37.74 -25.97 22.72
C GLN A 52 37.70 -27.46 23.05
N ARG A 53 36.52 -28.08 23.11
CA ARG A 53 36.37 -29.54 23.35
C ARG A 53 37.05 -30.40 22.27
N LYS A 54 36.98 -29.99 21.01
CA LYS A 54 37.63 -30.68 19.87
C LYS A 54 39.14 -30.34 19.74
N GLN A 55 39.68 -29.46 20.60
CA GLN A 55 41.10 -29.09 20.67
C GLN A 55 41.72 -28.63 19.32
N TYR A 56 40.97 -27.87 18.53
CA TYR A 56 41.51 -27.33 17.26
C TYR A 56 42.65 -26.32 17.51
N SER A 57 43.74 -26.45 16.76
CA SER A 57 44.96 -25.63 16.91
C SER A 57 44.76 -24.15 16.55
N ASP A 58 43.82 -23.85 15.66
CA ASP A 58 43.32 -22.51 15.31
C ASP A 58 42.10 -22.09 16.14
N GLY A 59 41.74 -22.87 17.17
CA GLY A 59 40.67 -22.60 18.13
C GLY A 59 39.30 -22.40 17.47
N ALA A 60 38.58 -21.37 17.93
CA ALA A 60 37.25 -20.99 17.43
C ALA A 60 37.27 -20.25 16.08
N THR A 61 38.37 -20.28 15.32
CA THR A 61 38.42 -19.78 13.95
C THR A 61 37.38 -20.52 13.09
N VAL A 62 36.47 -19.76 12.48
CA VAL A 62 35.30 -20.32 11.78
C VAL A 62 35.65 -20.72 10.36
N THR A 63 35.44 -22.01 10.03
CA THR A 63 35.48 -22.55 8.67
C THR A 63 34.11 -23.15 8.28
N GLU A 64 33.90 -23.58 7.04
CA GLU A 64 32.63 -24.25 6.68
C GLU A 64 32.55 -25.64 7.33
N GLU A 65 33.66 -26.38 7.36
CA GLU A 65 33.77 -27.75 7.87
C GLU A 65 33.49 -27.80 9.38
N LYS A 66 34.10 -26.89 10.16
CA LYS A 66 33.82 -26.75 11.59
C LYS A 66 32.36 -26.38 11.86
N LEU A 67 31.78 -25.48 11.05
CA LEU A 67 30.38 -25.10 11.17
C LEU A 67 29.47 -26.30 10.86
N LEU A 68 29.71 -27.04 9.78
CA LEU A 68 28.93 -28.22 9.42
C LEU A 68 29.00 -29.29 10.51
N LEU A 69 30.20 -29.63 10.99
CA LEU A 69 30.38 -30.63 12.04
C LEU A 69 29.68 -30.22 13.34
N PHE A 70 29.83 -28.97 13.79
CA PHE A 70 29.09 -28.44 14.94
C PHE A 70 27.57 -28.52 14.76
N LEU A 71 27.07 -28.20 13.56
CA LEU A 71 25.63 -28.25 13.29
C LEU A 71 25.08 -29.68 13.27
N VAL A 72 25.87 -30.65 12.81
CA VAL A 72 25.52 -32.07 12.81
C VAL A 72 25.59 -32.64 14.23
N ASP A 73 26.77 -32.58 14.86
CA ASP A 73 27.07 -33.18 16.17
C ASP A 73 26.20 -32.57 17.29
N GLU A 74 26.13 -31.24 17.38
CA GLU A 74 25.67 -30.57 18.61
C GLU A 74 24.38 -29.74 18.46
N VAL A 75 23.88 -29.46 17.25
CA VAL A 75 22.74 -28.54 17.06
C VAL A 75 21.50 -29.19 16.43
N ALA A 76 21.63 -29.81 15.25
CA ALA A 76 20.47 -30.29 14.50
C ALA A 76 19.93 -31.64 15.01
N GLY A 77 20.83 -32.47 15.56
CA GLY A 77 20.52 -33.79 16.13
C GLY A 77 20.16 -33.82 17.61
N ARG A 78 20.41 -32.74 18.38
CA ARG A 78 20.17 -32.74 19.84
C ARG A 78 18.69 -32.56 20.25
N PRO A 79 18.27 -33.13 21.39
CA PRO A 79 17.03 -32.75 22.08
C PRO A 79 16.89 -31.24 22.30
N LEU A 80 15.65 -30.75 22.45
CA LEU A 80 15.43 -29.36 22.85
C LEU A 80 15.83 -29.17 24.31
N LYS A 81 16.68 -28.16 24.59
CA LYS A 81 17.08 -27.77 25.96
C LYS A 81 15.90 -27.37 26.86
N VAL A 82 14.75 -27.01 26.28
CA VAL A 82 13.49 -26.68 26.98
C VAL A 82 12.34 -27.22 26.14
N ARG A 83 11.35 -27.89 26.76
CA ARG A 83 10.15 -28.41 26.08
C ARG A 83 9.47 -27.32 25.24
N SER A 84 9.25 -27.61 23.96
CA SER A 84 8.56 -26.69 23.06
C SER A 84 7.09 -26.53 23.42
N ARG A 85 6.61 -25.28 23.57
CA ARG A 85 5.17 -24.95 23.66
C ARG A 85 4.38 -25.24 22.36
N LYS A 86 5.02 -25.86 21.36
CA LYS A 86 4.42 -26.37 20.11
C LYS A 86 4.62 -27.88 19.90
N ALA A 87 5.31 -28.57 20.81
CA ALA A 87 5.25 -30.03 20.85
C ALA A 87 3.90 -30.45 21.45
N ALA A 88 3.40 -31.63 21.08
CA ALA A 88 2.18 -32.16 21.67
C ALA A 88 2.43 -32.66 23.12
N ALA A 89 1.34 -32.97 23.83
CA ALA A 89 1.38 -33.31 25.26
C ALA A 89 2.04 -34.68 25.53
N ASP A 90 1.98 -35.57 24.55
CA ASP A 90 2.56 -36.90 24.47
C ASP A 90 4.06 -36.91 24.10
N THR A 91 4.50 -36.01 23.21
CA THR A 91 5.82 -36.06 22.58
C THR A 91 6.94 -35.92 23.64
N PRO A 92 7.81 -36.94 23.81
CA PRO A 92 8.95 -36.86 24.74
C PRO A 92 9.90 -35.72 24.37
N GLN A 93 10.46 -35.04 25.37
CA GLN A 93 11.43 -33.96 25.13
C GLN A 93 12.66 -34.47 24.35
N ASP A 94 13.02 -35.73 24.59
CA ASP A 94 14.19 -36.42 24.03
C ASP A 94 14.03 -36.80 22.56
N GLU A 95 12.80 -36.73 22.03
CA GLU A 95 12.49 -36.86 20.59
C GLU A 95 12.38 -35.51 19.87
N THR A 96 12.12 -34.42 20.60
CA THR A 96 12.01 -33.10 19.98
C THR A 96 13.36 -32.62 19.45
N ARG A 97 13.40 -32.04 18.24
CA ARG A 97 14.64 -31.56 17.59
C ARG A 97 14.51 -30.10 17.16
N LEU A 98 15.63 -29.37 17.13
CA LEU A 98 15.65 -28.01 16.60
C LEU A 98 15.21 -28.00 15.12
N ALA A 99 14.16 -27.22 14.83
CA ALA A 99 13.68 -27.00 13.47
C ALA A 99 14.72 -26.27 12.62
N TRP A 100 14.73 -26.47 11.29
CA TRP A 100 15.69 -25.91 10.35
C TRP A 100 15.80 -24.38 10.44
N ARG A 101 14.67 -23.70 10.73
CA ARG A 101 14.62 -22.25 10.94
C ARG A 101 15.46 -21.80 12.13
N SER A 102 15.52 -22.61 13.19
CA SER A 102 16.36 -22.40 14.37
C SER A 102 17.83 -22.73 14.08
N VAL A 103 18.10 -23.84 13.39
CA VAL A 103 19.47 -24.22 12.97
C VAL A 103 20.07 -23.13 12.07
N ARG A 104 19.28 -22.54 11.17
CA ARG A 104 19.69 -21.36 10.36
C ARG A 104 20.07 -20.14 11.22
N THR A 105 19.59 -20.00 12.45
CA THR A 105 20.06 -18.91 13.34
C THR A 105 21.47 -19.15 13.89
N TYR A 106 21.90 -20.40 14.11
CA TYR A 106 23.30 -20.73 14.39
C TYR A 106 24.18 -20.41 13.17
N VAL A 107 23.77 -20.85 11.97
CA VAL A 107 24.40 -20.46 10.68
C VAL A 107 24.44 -18.95 10.45
N THR A 108 23.63 -18.16 11.16
CA THR A 108 23.66 -16.68 11.07
C THR A 108 24.53 -16.04 12.15
N ALA A 109 24.53 -16.57 13.37
CA ALA A 109 25.41 -16.13 14.46
C ALA A 109 26.89 -16.48 14.20
N ILE A 110 27.19 -17.68 13.71
CA ILE A 110 28.56 -18.14 13.47
C ILE A 110 29.14 -17.50 12.20
N ALA A 111 28.33 -17.29 11.16
CA ALA A 111 28.70 -16.44 10.01
C ALA A 111 28.79 -14.93 10.35
N ASP A 112 28.48 -14.53 11.58
CA ASP A 112 28.69 -13.18 12.12
C ASP A 112 29.98 -13.10 12.96
N LEU A 113 30.28 -14.16 13.71
CA LEU A 113 31.60 -14.38 14.32
C LEU A 113 32.70 -14.41 13.25
N TYR A 114 32.51 -15.20 12.18
CA TYR A 114 33.40 -15.22 11.00
C TYR A 114 33.66 -13.82 10.44
N ARG A 115 32.62 -12.99 10.24
CA ARG A 115 32.80 -11.63 9.71
C ARG A 115 33.59 -10.73 10.65
N THR A 116 33.47 -10.93 11.96
CA THR A 116 34.29 -10.26 12.98
C THR A 116 35.75 -10.71 12.89
N GLN A 117 36.00 -12.02 12.87
CA GLN A 117 37.35 -12.60 12.69
C GLN A 117 38.02 -12.16 11.38
N LYS A 118 37.25 -12.10 10.28
CA LYS A 118 37.72 -11.66 8.95
C LYS A 118 38.20 -10.22 8.98
N ALA A 119 37.39 -9.32 9.55
CA ALA A 119 37.72 -7.90 9.64
C ALA A 119 38.90 -7.61 10.59
N LEU A 120 39.15 -8.49 11.58
CA LEU A 120 40.35 -8.44 12.43
C LEU A 120 41.61 -9.06 11.79
N GLY A 121 41.49 -9.63 10.58
CA GLY A 121 42.58 -10.38 9.93
C GLY A 121 42.92 -11.73 10.58
N MET A 122 42.12 -12.20 11.54
CA MET A 122 42.34 -13.45 12.27
C MET A 122 41.98 -14.70 11.45
N ASN A 123 41.24 -14.55 10.35
CA ASN A 123 40.67 -15.66 9.60
C ASN A 123 40.88 -15.46 8.09
N THR A 124 41.63 -16.35 7.44
CA THR A 124 41.95 -16.29 6.01
C THR A 124 40.99 -17.09 5.12
N HIS A 125 40.18 -17.99 5.68
CA HIS A 125 39.27 -18.92 4.98
C HIS A 125 38.14 -18.23 4.17
N PRO A 126 37.51 -18.93 3.21
CA PRO A 126 36.28 -18.48 2.55
C PRO A 126 35.08 -18.39 3.50
N SER A 127 33.93 -17.98 2.98
CA SER A 127 32.72 -17.76 3.77
C SER A 127 32.14 -19.09 4.28
N PRO A 128 31.75 -19.24 5.56
CA PRO A 128 31.10 -20.45 6.08
C PRO A 128 29.61 -20.53 5.67
N ARG A 129 29.33 -20.21 4.41
CA ARG A 129 28.00 -20.13 3.76
C ARG A 129 28.12 -20.44 2.26
N GLU A 130 29.08 -21.27 1.88
CA GLU A 130 29.16 -21.87 0.56
C GLU A 130 27.96 -22.83 0.36
N ASP A 131 28.03 -23.70 -0.64
CA ASP A 131 26.88 -24.52 -1.05
C ASP A 131 26.59 -25.69 -0.09
N ASN A 132 27.58 -26.20 0.66
CA ASN A 132 27.36 -27.34 1.56
C ASN A 132 26.45 -26.97 2.74
N VAL A 133 26.71 -25.83 3.42
CA VAL A 133 25.81 -25.31 4.47
C VAL A 133 24.42 -24.99 3.92
N ARG A 134 24.31 -24.64 2.63
CA ARG A 134 23.01 -24.38 1.97
C ARG A 134 22.23 -25.66 1.71
N GLU A 135 22.88 -26.71 1.18
CA GLU A 135 22.24 -28.02 0.97
C GLU A 135 21.91 -28.72 2.29
N TYR A 136 22.75 -28.58 3.32
CA TYR A 136 22.42 -29.09 4.65
C TYR A 136 21.18 -28.39 5.26
N LEU A 137 21.04 -27.07 5.10
CA LEU A 137 19.81 -26.39 5.50
C LEU A 137 18.58 -26.82 4.67
N LYS A 138 18.75 -27.18 3.40
CA LYS A 138 17.68 -27.79 2.57
C LYS A 138 17.34 -29.21 3.04
N SER A 139 18.31 -30.04 3.40
CA SER A 139 18.03 -31.41 3.90
C SER A 139 17.28 -31.37 5.23
N LEU A 140 17.64 -30.45 6.14
CA LEU A 140 16.88 -30.19 7.37
C LEU A 140 15.48 -29.65 7.10
N GLN A 141 15.28 -28.84 6.04
CA GLN A 141 13.95 -28.40 5.62
C GLN A 141 13.10 -29.56 5.10
N ARG A 142 13.68 -30.51 4.35
CA ARG A 142 13.00 -31.76 3.92
C ARG A 142 12.66 -32.64 5.13
N ARG A 143 13.60 -32.85 6.05
CA ARG A 143 13.42 -33.60 7.31
C ARG A 143 12.26 -33.05 8.14
N ASP A 144 12.22 -31.73 8.36
CA ASP A 144 11.16 -31.11 9.14
C ASP A 144 9.78 -31.28 8.47
N ALA A 145 9.70 -31.14 7.15
CA ALA A 145 8.46 -31.32 6.38
C ALA A 145 7.98 -32.78 6.33
N GLN A 146 8.92 -33.74 6.29
CA GLN A 146 8.61 -35.17 6.34
C GLN A 146 8.12 -35.57 7.74
N ARG A 147 8.78 -35.11 8.81
CA ARG A 147 8.29 -35.31 10.19
C ARG A 147 6.92 -34.64 10.42
N ASP A 148 6.70 -33.45 9.86
CA ASP A 148 5.37 -32.81 9.91
C ASP A 148 4.28 -33.66 9.20
N LYS A 149 4.64 -34.44 8.17
CA LYS A 149 3.74 -35.38 7.50
C LYS A 149 3.54 -36.67 8.30
N GLU A 150 4.60 -37.21 8.89
CA GLU A 150 4.60 -38.45 9.71
C GLU A 150 3.83 -38.26 11.02
N ASN A 151 4.04 -37.13 11.71
CA ASN A 151 3.34 -36.78 12.95
C ASN A 151 1.92 -36.20 12.69
N TYR A 152 1.35 -36.41 11.50
CA TYR A 152 0.04 -35.91 11.07
C TYR A 152 -0.23 -34.43 11.43
N ALA A 153 0.79 -33.57 11.32
CA ALA A 153 0.71 -32.21 11.82
C ALA A 153 -0.41 -31.43 11.12
N ASP A 154 -1.25 -30.76 11.91
CA ASP A 154 -2.46 -30.04 11.49
C ASP A 154 -2.28 -29.30 10.14
N LYS A 155 -2.99 -29.76 9.11
CA LYS A 155 -2.94 -29.19 7.76
C LYS A 155 -3.59 -27.80 7.68
N GLY A 156 -4.38 -27.40 8.68
CA GLY A 156 -4.93 -26.06 8.82
C GLY A 156 -3.92 -25.03 9.34
N ARG A 157 -2.85 -25.45 10.03
CA ARG A 157 -1.81 -24.56 10.58
C ARG A 157 -1.18 -23.70 9.48
N ASP A 158 -0.96 -22.41 9.76
CA ASP A 158 -0.44 -21.43 8.80
C ASP A 158 -1.26 -21.24 7.49
N THR A 159 -2.45 -21.83 7.35
CA THR A 159 -3.35 -21.65 6.19
C THR A 159 -4.44 -20.59 6.43
N LEU A 160 -5.43 -20.52 5.53
CA LEU A 160 -6.70 -19.80 5.71
C LEU A 160 -7.55 -20.28 6.91
N LEU A 161 -7.16 -21.34 7.61
CA LEU A 161 -7.79 -21.77 8.86
C LEU A 161 -7.10 -21.22 10.13
N ASP A 162 -5.85 -20.73 10.04
CA ASP A 162 -5.10 -20.22 11.19
C ASP A 162 -5.16 -18.68 11.31
N GLY A 163 -6.20 -18.20 11.98
CA GLY A 163 -6.38 -16.78 12.28
C GLY A 163 -7.73 -16.48 12.91
N TYR A 164 -8.48 -15.58 12.29
CA TYR A 164 -9.89 -15.31 12.57
C TYR A 164 -10.56 -14.72 11.32
N SER A 165 -11.88 -14.90 11.21
CA SER A 165 -12.78 -14.18 10.31
C SER A 165 -13.16 -12.80 10.86
N GLU A 166 -13.82 -11.95 10.06
CA GLU A 166 -14.24 -10.62 10.53
C GLU A 166 -15.32 -10.69 11.62
N SER A 167 -16.28 -11.61 11.54
CA SER A 167 -17.28 -11.82 12.59
C SER A 167 -16.67 -12.40 13.88
N GLU A 168 -15.65 -13.25 13.78
CA GLU A 168 -14.85 -13.66 14.95
C GLU A 168 -14.06 -12.49 15.56
N PHE A 169 -13.57 -11.57 14.74
CA PHE A 169 -12.92 -10.35 15.23
C PHE A 169 -13.90 -9.42 15.97
N GLU A 170 -15.11 -9.27 15.44
CA GLU A 170 -16.20 -8.56 16.13
C GLU A 170 -16.57 -9.24 17.45
N ARG A 171 -16.62 -10.59 17.51
CA ARG A 171 -16.79 -11.32 18.78
C ARG A 171 -15.64 -11.08 19.75
N VAL A 172 -14.38 -11.13 19.32
CA VAL A 172 -13.23 -10.81 20.20
C VAL A 172 -13.33 -9.38 20.75
N CYS A 173 -13.81 -8.43 19.95
CA CYS A 173 -14.04 -7.07 20.43
C CYS A 173 -15.25 -6.98 21.38
N HIS A 174 -16.34 -7.72 21.12
CA HIS A 174 -17.50 -7.86 22.00
C HIS A 174 -17.09 -8.35 23.40
N GLU A 175 -16.36 -9.46 23.48
CA GLU A 175 -15.96 -10.04 24.76
C GLU A 175 -15.01 -9.15 25.57
N LEU A 176 -14.19 -8.33 24.91
CA LEU A 176 -13.36 -7.34 25.58
C LEU A 176 -14.19 -6.20 26.20
N TRP A 177 -15.33 -5.83 25.62
CA TRP A 177 -16.29 -4.92 26.23
C TRP A 177 -17.08 -5.59 27.37
N VAL A 178 -17.58 -6.81 27.17
CA VAL A 178 -18.33 -7.58 28.18
C VAL A 178 -17.49 -7.79 29.45
N HIS A 179 -16.27 -8.30 29.32
CA HIS A 179 -15.40 -8.59 30.46
C HIS A 179 -14.65 -7.37 31.04
N SER A 180 -14.88 -6.16 30.50
CA SER A 180 -14.24 -4.91 30.94
C SER A 180 -14.45 -4.59 32.43
N GLY A 181 -15.49 -5.13 33.06
CA GLY A 181 -15.72 -5.05 34.51
C GLY A 181 -14.60 -5.65 35.37
N THR A 182 -13.86 -6.64 34.87
CA THR A 182 -12.85 -7.38 35.67
C THR A 182 -11.48 -6.70 35.75
N SER A 183 -11.12 -5.87 34.75
CA SER A 183 -9.85 -5.13 34.70
C SER A 183 -9.88 -4.16 33.52
N THR A 184 -10.56 -3.03 33.70
CA THR A 184 -11.03 -2.15 32.62
C THR A 184 -9.90 -1.63 31.71
N GLU A 185 -8.84 -1.03 32.27
CA GLU A 185 -7.69 -0.54 31.49
C GLU A 185 -7.05 -1.66 30.65
N CYS A 186 -6.90 -2.87 31.21
CA CYS A 186 -6.29 -4.00 30.50
C CYS A 186 -7.13 -4.54 29.34
N HIS A 187 -8.46 -4.55 29.46
CA HIS A 187 -9.34 -5.00 28.37
C HIS A 187 -9.32 -3.98 27.22
N PHE A 188 -9.42 -2.68 27.51
CA PHE A 188 -9.29 -1.64 26.49
C PHE A 188 -7.88 -1.56 25.88
N ARG A 189 -6.81 -1.75 26.67
CA ARG A 189 -5.43 -1.91 26.17
C ARG A 189 -5.29 -3.06 25.18
N THR A 190 -5.96 -4.19 25.46
CA THR A 190 -5.96 -5.38 24.59
C THR A 190 -6.80 -5.16 23.33
N LEU A 191 -7.92 -4.43 23.45
CA LEU A 191 -8.74 -4.00 22.33
C LEU A 191 -7.93 -3.10 21.37
N VAL A 192 -7.23 -2.08 21.90
CA VAL A 192 -6.34 -1.20 21.13
C VAL A 192 -5.22 -1.99 20.45
N ASP A 193 -4.54 -2.90 21.18
CA ASP A 193 -3.51 -3.77 20.59
C ASP A 193 -4.05 -4.52 19.35
N LEU A 194 -5.19 -5.21 19.51
CA LEU A 194 -5.81 -5.99 18.44
C LEU A 194 -6.29 -5.12 17.26
N LEU A 195 -6.95 -3.98 17.52
CA LEU A 195 -7.39 -3.03 16.50
C LEU A 195 -6.21 -2.45 15.70
N PHE A 196 -5.11 -2.07 16.36
CA PHE A 196 -3.87 -1.63 15.71
C PHE A 196 -3.23 -2.75 14.88
N GLY A 197 -3.31 -3.99 15.35
CA GLY A 197 -2.82 -5.16 14.61
C GLY A 197 -3.62 -5.39 13.33
N HIS A 198 -4.94 -5.27 13.40
CA HIS A 198 -5.87 -5.55 12.30
C HIS A 198 -5.94 -4.41 11.27
N TYR A 199 -6.22 -3.16 11.69
CA TYR A 199 -6.44 -2.05 10.76
C TYR A 199 -5.17 -1.37 10.27
N LEU A 200 -4.12 -1.31 11.09
CA LEU A 200 -2.83 -0.73 10.68
C LEU A 200 -1.85 -1.80 10.17
N LEU A 201 -2.20 -3.09 10.20
CA LEU A 201 -1.35 -4.24 9.84
C LEU A 201 0.01 -4.25 10.57
N THR A 202 0.07 -3.70 11.79
CA THR A 202 1.31 -3.58 12.58
C THR A 202 1.70 -4.91 13.24
N ARG A 203 2.98 -5.10 13.60
CA ARG A 203 3.40 -6.31 14.33
C ARG A 203 3.27 -6.11 15.83
N GLY A 204 3.10 -7.20 16.57
CA GLY A 204 3.10 -7.16 18.04
C GLY A 204 4.33 -6.51 18.66
N GLY A 205 5.51 -6.63 18.05
CA GLY A 205 6.71 -5.89 18.46
C GLY A 205 6.54 -4.37 18.31
N ASP A 206 6.23 -3.94 17.09
CA ASP A 206 6.02 -2.53 16.72
C ASP A 206 4.96 -1.86 17.62
N ARG A 207 3.82 -2.52 17.89
CA ARG A 207 2.75 -2.02 18.78
C ARG A 207 3.17 -1.83 20.25
N ARG A 208 4.11 -2.64 20.77
CA ARG A 208 4.64 -2.47 22.14
C ARG A 208 5.76 -1.44 22.22
N ALA A 209 6.32 -1.06 21.08
CA ALA A 209 7.26 0.05 20.97
C ALA A 209 6.54 1.39 20.74
N ALA A 210 5.34 1.38 20.13
CA ALA A 210 4.57 2.59 19.82
C ALA A 210 4.46 3.57 21.00
N GLU A 211 4.77 4.82 20.72
CA GLU A 211 4.69 5.96 21.63
C GLU A 211 3.40 6.78 21.37
N ILE A 212 3.09 7.76 22.22
CA ILE A 212 1.97 8.68 21.97
C ILE A 212 2.32 9.68 20.86
N SER A 213 3.57 10.13 20.81
CA SER A 213 4.16 10.97 19.75
C SER A 213 4.19 10.33 18.37
N ASP A 214 4.05 8.99 18.28
CA ASP A 214 3.84 8.30 17.01
C ASP A 214 2.43 8.55 16.42
N LEU A 215 1.47 9.07 17.20
CA LEU A 215 0.06 9.23 16.82
C LEU A 215 -0.35 10.68 16.56
N PHE A 216 -1.00 10.90 15.43
CA PHE A 216 -1.60 12.19 15.07
C PHE A 216 -2.81 12.05 14.13
N THR A 217 -3.46 13.18 13.86
CA THR A 217 -4.50 13.32 12.83
C THR A 217 -4.36 14.66 12.11
N PHE A 218 -4.88 14.74 10.90
CA PHE A 218 -5.20 15.99 10.20
C PHE A 218 -6.33 15.70 9.20
N GLU A 219 -7.09 16.72 8.82
CA GLU A 219 -8.32 16.51 8.07
C GLU A 219 -8.07 16.04 6.63
N PHE A 220 -8.76 14.95 6.24
CA PHE A 220 -8.79 14.46 4.87
C PHE A 220 -10.02 15.02 4.17
N ALA A 221 -9.93 16.28 3.73
CA ALA A 221 -10.97 16.93 2.94
C ALA A 221 -11.38 16.11 1.70
N GLY A 222 -12.67 16.17 1.36
CA GLY A 222 -13.25 15.48 0.19
C GLY A 222 -13.47 13.98 0.34
N GLU A 223 -13.24 13.38 1.51
CA GLU A 223 -13.44 11.93 1.71
C GLU A 223 -14.92 11.51 1.81
N GLY A 224 -15.82 12.40 2.25
CA GLY A 224 -17.27 12.16 2.28
C GLY A 224 -18.05 13.23 3.04
N SER A 225 -19.30 12.91 3.41
CA SER A 225 -20.25 13.81 4.07
C SER A 225 -19.86 14.14 5.52
N THR A 226 -19.15 13.23 6.20
CA THR A 226 -18.63 13.48 7.55
C THR A 226 -17.17 13.93 7.52
N ARG A 227 -16.81 14.87 8.41
CA ARG A 227 -15.43 15.32 8.64
C ARG A 227 -14.48 14.14 8.88
N CYS A 228 -13.55 13.90 7.95
CA CYS A 228 -12.68 12.73 7.98
C CYS A 228 -11.36 13.04 8.70
N MET A 229 -11.27 12.65 9.98
CA MET A 229 -10.07 12.73 10.80
C MET A 229 -9.51 11.30 11.02
N PRO A 230 -8.58 10.82 10.16
CA PRO A 230 -7.99 9.49 10.29
C PRO A 230 -7.04 9.38 11.48
N LEU A 231 -6.93 8.18 12.06
CA LEU A 231 -5.79 7.86 12.92
C LEU A 231 -4.56 7.65 12.03
N ILE A 232 -3.52 8.44 12.23
CA ILE A 232 -2.21 8.27 11.61
C ILE A 232 -1.24 7.78 12.68
N PHE A 233 -0.47 6.75 12.36
CA PHE A 233 0.56 6.16 13.24
C PHE A 233 1.88 6.11 12.47
N THR A 234 2.82 6.99 12.77
CA THR A 234 4.17 6.87 12.20
C THR A 234 5.05 5.95 13.05
N THR A 235 6.09 5.38 12.46
CA THR A 235 7.21 4.86 13.24
C THR A 235 8.52 4.96 12.46
N ARG A 236 9.63 5.13 13.17
CA ARG A 236 10.99 5.15 12.62
C ARG A 236 11.83 3.94 13.04
N ALA A 237 11.29 3.06 13.87
CA ALA A 237 12.01 1.94 14.48
C ALA A 237 11.20 0.64 14.37
N GLY A 238 11.88 -0.46 14.07
CA GLY A 238 11.25 -1.78 14.05
C GLY A 238 12.18 -2.89 13.59
N LYS A 239 11.75 -4.15 13.69
CA LYS A 239 12.63 -5.30 13.39
C LYS A 239 13.22 -5.30 11.97
N GLN A 240 12.50 -4.71 10.99
CA GLN A 240 12.96 -4.50 9.61
C GLN A 240 13.30 -3.05 9.29
N ASN A 241 13.16 -2.14 10.26
CA ASN A 241 13.41 -0.72 10.12
C ASN A 241 14.47 -0.31 11.15
N GLN A 242 15.73 -0.61 10.81
CA GLN A 242 16.91 -0.40 11.66
C GLN A 242 17.68 0.88 11.26
N HIS A 243 17.10 1.70 10.39
CA HIS A 243 17.76 2.84 9.73
C HIS A 243 16.94 4.14 9.80
N GLY A 244 15.99 4.27 10.74
CA GLY A 244 15.24 5.51 10.97
C GLY A 244 14.22 5.88 9.89
N ARG A 245 13.93 4.99 8.94
CA ARG A 245 13.03 5.23 7.80
C ARG A 245 11.63 5.53 8.34
N LEU A 246 10.98 6.57 7.83
CA LEU A 246 9.59 6.83 8.20
C LEU A 246 8.66 5.77 7.56
N GLU A 247 7.87 5.09 8.39
CA GLU A 247 6.80 4.20 7.96
C GLU A 247 5.45 4.70 8.52
N THR A 248 4.43 4.84 7.66
CA THR A 248 3.17 5.52 8.02
C THR A 248 1.97 4.56 7.99
N ALA A 249 1.45 4.26 9.18
CA ALA A 249 0.11 3.81 9.55
C ALA A 249 -1.01 4.78 9.17
N GLY A 250 -2.17 4.28 8.75
CA GLY A 250 -3.40 5.06 8.65
C GLY A 250 -4.65 4.19 8.71
N ALA A 251 -5.68 4.64 9.44
CA ALA A 251 -7.00 4.01 9.48
C ALA A 251 -8.12 5.05 9.75
N TYR A 252 -9.35 4.76 9.33
CA TYR A 252 -10.53 5.64 9.50
C TYR A 252 -11.40 5.19 10.69
N ARG A 253 -12.35 6.04 11.13
CA ARG A 253 -13.45 5.58 12.00
C ARG A 253 -14.25 4.52 11.28
N ASN A 254 -14.53 3.41 11.97
CA ASN A 254 -15.36 2.33 11.44
C ASN A 254 -16.85 2.69 11.57
N ARG A 255 -17.68 2.33 10.58
CA ARG A 255 -19.15 2.47 10.66
C ARG A 255 -19.71 1.70 11.87
N ASN A 256 -19.15 0.53 12.19
CA ASN A 256 -19.44 -0.18 13.45
C ASN A 256 -18.58 0.41 14.61
N PRO A 257 -19.17 0.98 15.68
CA PRO A 257 -18.41 1.51 16.82
C PRO A 257 -17.62 0.44 17.58
N LEU A 258 -18.07 -0.82 17.61
CA LEU A 258 -17.43 -1.90 18.36
C LEU A 258 -15.98 -2.19 17.89
N ILE A 259 -15.76 -2.05 16.59
CA ILE A 259 -14.47 -2.27 15.90
C ILE A 259 -13.87 -0.96 15.37
N CYS A 260 -14.28 0.18 15.95
CA CYS A 260 -13.72 1.48 15.63
C CYS A 260 -12.34 1.66 16.30
N ILE A 261 -11.26 1.68 15.52
CA ILE A 261 -9.90 1.87 16.05
C ILE A 261 -9.73 3.17 16.85
N LEU A 262 -10.37 4.26 16.41
CA LEU A 262 -10.38 5.55 17.12
C LEU A 262 -11.26 5.50 18.39
N GLY A 263 -12.36 4.74 18.38
CA GLY A 263 -13.22 4.54 19.56
C GLY A 263 -12.52 3.69 20.63
N GLY A 264 -11.96 2.54 20.24
CA GLY A 264 -11.17 1.71 21.16
C GLY A 264 -9.98 2.48 21.75
N LEU A 265 -9.31 3.32 20.95
CA LEU A 265 -8.24 4.22 21.42
C LEU A 265 -8.77 5.26 22.42
N SER A 266 -9.88 5.94 22.13
CA SER A 266 -10.42 6.99 22.99
C SER A 266 -10.86 6.45 24.35
N PHE A 267 -11.60 5.32 24.40
CA PHE A 267 -12.01 4.71 25.66
C PHE A 267 -10.84 4.13 26.46
N TYR A 268 -9.79 3.62 25.79
CA TYR A 268 -8.56 3.22 26.47
C TYR A 268 -7.84 4.40 27.14
N LEU A 269 -7.69 5.53 26.44
CA LEU A 269 -7.05 6.73 27.00
C LEU A 269 -7.90 7.39 28.09
N LEU A 270 -9.23 7.35 27.98
CA LEU A 270 -10.17 7.78 29.03
C LEU A 270 -9.99 6.91 30.29
N CYS A 271 -9.91 5.59 30.13
CA CYS A 271 -9.64 4.66 31.23
C CYS A 271 -8.24 4.83 31.85
N ARG A 272 -7.27 5.35 31.10
CA ARG A 272 -5.88 5.50 31.53
C ARG A 272 -5.64 6.80 32.31
N TRP A 273 -6.26 7.91 31.90
CA TRP A 273 -5.99 9.25 32.44
C TRP A 273 -7.08 9.82 33.33
N ASP A 274 -8.37 9.63 32.99
CA ASP A 274 -9.48 10.20 33.77
C ASP A 274 -10.11 9.21 34.77
N LEU A 275 -9.95 7.89 34.53
CA LEU A 275 -10.36 6.82 35.45
C LEU A 275 -9.17 6.04 36.04
N GLY A 276 -7.95 6.41 35.66
CA GLY A 276 -6.70 5.80 36.13
C GLY A 276 -5.93 6.72 37.06
N SER A 277 -4.82 6.23 37.60
CA SER A 277 -3.90 7.02 38.45
C SER A 277 -2.71 7.62 37.68
N GLU A 278 -2.75 7.59 36.34
CA GLU A 278 -1.66 8.12 35.51
C GLU A 278 -2.02 9.53 35.00
N PRO A 279 -1.24 10.56 35.32
CA PRO A 279 -1.57 11.93 34.92
C PRO A 279 -1.52 12.09 33.40
N PHE A 280 -2.34 13.01 32.89
CA PHE A 280 -2.39 13.42 31.50
C PHE A 280 -0.99 13.83 30.96
N PRO A 281 -0.68 13.66 29.67
CA PRO A 281 0.61 14.06 29.11
C PRO A 281 0.85 15.57 29.19
N ASP A 282 2.00 15.98 29.70
CA ASP A 282 2.49 17.36 29.65
C ASP A 282 3.17 17.61 28.30
N PHE A 283 2.59 18.48 27.48
CA PHE A 283 3.15 18.85 26.18
C PHE A 283 4.18 19.99 26.25
N SER A 284 4.53 20.50 27.46
CA SER A 284 5.44 21.65 27.63
C SER A 284 6.82 21.46 27.00
N ARG A 285 7.31 20.21 26.97
CA ARG A 285 8.63 19.82 26.46
C ARG A 285 8.55 18.41 25.91
N ARG A 286 9.21 18.18 24.78
CA ARG A 286 9.26 16.87 24.09
C ARG A 286 9.61 15.71 25.04
N SER A 287 10.61 15.89 25.90
CA SER A 287 11.06 14.89 26.89
C SER A 287 10.08 14.60 28.04
N ALA A 288 8.99 15.37 28.18
CA ALA A 288 7.94 15.06 29.17
C ALA A 288 6.92 14.03 28.65
N TRP A 289 6.77 13.89 27.32
CA TRP A 289 5.70 13.11 26.70
C TRP A 289 6.07 12.19 25.52
N TYR A 290 7.18 12.42 24.81
CA TYR A 290 7.56 11.59 23.65
C TYR A 290 7.74 10.12 24.04
N ASP A 291 8.53 9.83 25.07
CA ASP A 291 8.83 8.45 25.49
C ASP A 291 7.65 7.70 26.14
N ILE A 292 6.48 8.33 26.30
CA ILE A 292 5.30 7.68 26.87
C ILE A 292 4.78 6.62 25.88
N ARG A 293 4.79 5.35 26.32
CA ARG A 293 4.27 4.24 25.52
C ARG A 293 2.77 4.35 25.35
N LEU A 294 2.31 4.10 24.13
CA LEU A 294 0.89 3.95 23.83
C LEU A 294 0.31 2.76 24.60
N ILE A 295 0.89 1.57 24.44
CA ILE A 295 0.51 0.36 25.17
C ILE A 295 1.31 0.32 26.48
N LYS A 296 0.66 0.74 27.56
CA LYS A 296 1.23 0.84 28.92
C LYS A 296 1.74 -0.51 29.42
N GLY A 297 2.78 -0.48 30.26
CA GLY A 297 3.29 -1.65 30.98
C GLY A 297 2.31 -2.19 32.04
N ASN A 298 2.75 -3.16 32.84
CA ASN A 298 2.04 -3.57 34.07
C ASN A 298 2.60 -2.88 35.33
N GLY A 299 3.63 -2.03 35.18
CA GLY A 299 4.21 -1.22 36.25
C GLY A 299 3.79 0.23 36.16
N THR A 300 4.30 1.05 37.09
CA THR A 300 4.04 2.50 37.16
C THR A 300 4.81 3.32 36.12
N ASP A 301 5.91 2.80 35.58
CA ASP A 301 6.67 3.46 34.52
C ASP A 301 5.88 3.47 33.18
N ARG A 302 5.44 4.67 32.80
CA ARG A 302 4.72 4.93 31.54
C ARG A 302 5.60 4.90 30.28
N THR A 303 6.92 4.83 30.43
CA THR A 303 7.91 4.72 29.34
C THR A 303 8.36 3.27 29.09
N ALA A 304 8.15 2.37 30.05
CA ALA A 304 8.48 0.96 29.94
C ALA A 304 7.62 0.25 28.86
N ALA A 305 8.28 -0.27 27.83
CA ALA A 305 7.63 -1.03 26.76
C ALA A 305 6.93 -2.30 27.30
N PHE A 306 5.69 -2.52 26.86
CA PHE A 306 4.89 -3.67 27.29
C PHE A 306 5.58 -5.01 26.96
N SER A 307 5.44 -6.00 27.86
CA SER A 307 6.15 -7.28 27.73
C SER A 307 5.55 -8.18 26.63
N TYR A 308 6.40 -8.99 25.98
CA TYR A 308 5.93 -9.94 24.97
C TYR A 308 4.99 -11.00 25.54
N ASN A 309 5.30 -11.54 26.72
CA ASN A 309 4.47 -12.55 27.37
C ASN A 309 3.12 -11.94 27.77
N SER A 310 3.12 -10.77 28.42
CA SER A 310 1.89 -10.05 28.79
C SER A 310 0.99 -9.78 27.56
N GLN A 311 1.55 -9.31 26.44
CA GLN A 311 0.79 -9.13 25.19
C GLN A 311 0.25 -10.46 24.64
N ARG A 312 1.07 -11.52 24.62
CA ARG A 312 0.65 -12.85 24.18
C ARG A 312 -0.51 -13.37 25.01
N ASP A 313 -0.41 -13.25 26.33
CA ASP A 313 -1.27 -13.94 27.27
C ASP A 313 -2.61 -13.21 27.42
N TRP A 314 -2.64 -11.87 27.31
CA TRP A 314 -3.88 -11.11 27.14
C TRP A 314 -4.57 -11.38 25.79
N VAL A 315 -3.82 -11.52 24.68
CA VAL A 315 -4.40 -11.93 23.39
C VAL A 315 -4.94 -13.36 23.43
N VAL A 316 -4.29 -14.28 24.14
CA VAL A 316 -4.82 -15.63 24.40
C VAL A 316 -6.12 -15.56 25.18
N LYS A 317 -6.19 -14.75 26.24
CA LYS A 317 -7.40 -14.56 27.06
C LYS A 317 -8.57 -13.98 26.25
N ALA A 318 -8.34 -12.93 25.46
CA ALA A 318 -9.35 -12.34 24.58
C ALA A 318 -9.89 -13.33 23.53
N PHE A 319 -9.03 -14.20 23.01
CA PHE A 319 -9.42 -15.26 22.07
C PHE A 319 -10.19 -16.39 22.74
N ALA A 320 -9.80 -16.77 23.97
CA ALA A 320 -10.50 -17.80 24.74
C ALA A 320 -11.96 -17.41 25.05
N TYR A 321 -12.21 -16.14 25.42
CA TYR A 321 -13.58 -15.64 25.60
C TYR A 321 -14.46 -15.84 24.35
N ALA A 322 -13.92 -15.49 23.16
CA ALA A 322 -14.67 -15.51 21.90
C ALA A 322 -14.65 -16.87 21.14
N GLY A 323 -14.08 -17.91 21.74
CA GLY A 323 -13.93 -19.25 21.15
C GLY A 323 -12.89 -19.34 20.01
N VAL A 324 -12.04 -18.33 19.82
CA VAL A 324 -11.15 -18.21 18.64
C VAL A 324 -9.87 -19.03 18.81
N THR A 325 -9.70 -20.04 17.96
CA THR A 325 -8.49 -20.90 17.95
C THR A 325 -7.55 -20.50 16.81
N SER A 326 -6.40 -19.91 17.17
CA SER A 326 -5.28 -19.67 16.24
C SER A 326 -3.93 -19.97 16.89
N GLN A 327 -2.99 -20.51 16.10
CA GLN A 327 -1.60 -20.73 16.46
C GLN A 327 -0.81 -19.41 16.53
N LYS A 328 -1.27 -18.38 15.80
CA LYS A 328 -0.72 -17.01 15.85
C LYS A 328 -1.36 -16.25 17.01
N LYS A 329 -0.53 -15.66 17.87
CA LYS A 329 -0.97 -14.75 18.95
C LYS A 329 -0.64 -13.29 18.59
N THR A 330 0.44 -12.70 19.10
CA THR A 330 0.84 -11.28 18.88
C THR A 330 1.13 -10.84 17.42
N HIS A 331 0.90 -11.68 16.43
CA HIS A 331 1.07 -11.37 15.00
C HIS A 331 -0.21 -11.61 14.17
N VAL A 332 -1.25 -12.21 14.77
CA VAL A 332 -2.45 -12.67 14.06
C VAL A 332 -3.21 -11.53 13.38
N GLY A 333 -3.35 -10.37 14.03
CA GLY A 333 -4.06 -9.22 13.47
C GLY A 333 -3.48 -8.76 12.12
N ARG A 334 -2.15 -8.80 11.95
CA ARG A 334 -1.50 -8.44 10.69
C ARG A 334 -1.81 -9.41 9.54
N SER A 335 -1.95 -10.70 9.83
CA SER A 335 -2.34 -11.69 8.82
C SER A 335 -3.84 -11.68 8.56
N SER A 336 -4.67 -11.66 9.62
CA SER A 336 -6.13 -11.64 9.49
C SER A 336 -6.61 -10.35 8.83
N GLY A 337 -6.09 -9.18 9.21
CA GLY A 337 -6.47 -7.89 8.60
C GLY A 337 -6.08 -7.79 7.11
N ALA A 338 -4.95 -8.37 6.72
CA ALA A 338 -4.56 -8.44 5.32
C ALA A 338 -5.51 -9.34 4.51
N ARG A 339 -5.91 -10.49 5.07
CA ARG A 339 -6.91 -11.39 4.49
C ARG A 339 -8.31 -10.77 4.46
N THR A 340 -8.75 -10.07 5.51
CA THR A 340 -10.01 -9.33 5.52
C THR A 340 -10.01 -8.28 4.41
N ALA A 341 -8.88 -7.62 4.16
CA ALA A 341 -8.77 -6.68 3.04
C ALA A 341 -8.91 -7.35 1.67
N GLU A 342 -8.23 -8.48 1.47
CA GLU A 342 -8.31 -9.31 0.26
C GLU A 342 -9.74 -9.81 0.00
N LEU A 343 -10.42 -10.34 1.02
CA LEU A 343 -11.82 -10.76 0.96
C LEU A 343 -12.79 -9.61 0.67
N LYS A 344 -12.44 -8.36 1.03
CA LYS A 344 -13.18 -7.15 0.65
C LYS A 344 -12.78 -6.58 -0.73
N GLY A 345 -12.11 -7.36 -1.58
CA GLY A 345 -11.76 -6.95 -2.94
C GLY A 345 -10.72 -5.83 -3.03
N ILE A 346 -9.91 -5.63 -1.98
CA ILE A 346 -8.79 -4.68 -1.99
C ILE A 346 -7.61 -5.34 -2.71
N SER A 347 -7.07 -4.71 -3.75
CA SER A 347 -5.98 -5.29 -4.55
C SER A 347 -4.67 -5.40 -3.76
N GLU A 348 -3.84 -6.39 -4.12
CA GLU A 348 -2.62 -6.73 -3.38
C GLU A 348 -1.69 -5.51 -3.19
N ASP A 349 -1.56 -4.62 -4.16
CA ASP A 349 -0.75 -3.39 -4.04
C ASP A 349 -1.23 -2.45 -2.92
N GLN A 350 -2.54 -2.33 -2.70
CA GLN A 350 -3.07 -1.54 -1.59
C GLN A 350 -2.74 -2.20 -0.25
N ILE A 351 -2.83 -3.53 -0.17
CA ILE A 351 -2.49 -4.31 1.03
C ILE A 351 -0.97 -4.29 1.28
N ARG A 352 -0.14 -4.34 0.24
CA ARG A 352 1.32 -4.18 0.31
C ARG A 352 1.74 -2.81 0.80
N ARG A 353 1.06 -1.73 0.36
CA ARG A 353 1.26 -0.37 0.90
C ARG A 353 0.80 -0.29 2.36
N ALA A 354 -0.42 -0.74 2.67
CA ALA A 354 -0.96 -0.77 4.04
C ALA A 354 -0.10 -1.60 5.02
N GLY A 355 0.52 -2.67 4.53
CA GLY A 355 1.45 -3.52 5.28
C GLY A 355 2.86 -2.93 5.44
N ARG A 356 3.24 -1.91 4.67
CA ARG A 356 4.63 -1.47 4.42
C ARG A 356 5.54 -2.62 3.96
N TRP A 357 5.02 -3.49 3.09
CA TRP A 357 5.81 -4.56 2.48
C TRP A 357 6.68 -4.08 1.31
N ASN A 358 6.33 -2.96 0.67
CA ASN A 358 7.14 -2.37 -0.40
C ASN A 358 8.41 -1.66 0.14
N GLN A 359 9.52 -1.81 -0.58
CA GLN A 359 10.84 -1.24 -0.23
C GLN A 359 11.35 -0.22 -1.25
N GLU A 360 10.49 0.28 -2.14
CA GLU A 360 10.87 1.18 -3.22
C GLU A 360 11.14 2.61 -2.73
N GLN A 361 12.25 3.20 -3.19
CA GLN A 361 12.69 4.53 -2.76
C GLN A 361 11.66 5.63 -3.08
N MET A 362 10.87 5.50 -4.15
CA MET A 362 9.82 6.45 -4.50
C MET A 362 8.77 6.61 -3.39
N VAL A 363 8.45 5.51 -2.69
CA VAL A 363 7.47 5.51 -1.58
C VAL A 363 8.05 6.24 -0.36
N GLY A 364 9.34 6.07 -0.07
CA GLY A 364 10.00 6.74 1.06
C GLY A 364 10.33 8.22 0.86
N CYS A 365 10.42 8.70 -0.39
CA CYS A 365 10.86 10.07 -0.69
C CYS A 365 9.76 10.98 -1.26
N TYR A 366 8.74 10.43 -1.94
CA TYR A 366 7.75 11.23 -2.69
C TYR A 366 6.29 10.81 -2.49
N LEU A 367 6.02 9.57 -2.07
CA LEU A 367 4.65 9.04 -1.96
C LEU A 367 4.29 8.63 -0.52
N ASN A 368 4.15 9.63 0.35
CA ASN A 368 3.49 9.53 1.67
C ASN A 368 1.98 9.16 1.58
N SER A 369 1.50 8.66 0.43
CA SER A 369 0.09 8.41 0.17
C SER A 369 -0.42 7.15 0.86
N LEU A 370 -0.85 7.33 2.10
CA LEU A 370 -1.68 6.40 2.85
C LEU A 370 -2.78 5.80 1.94
N PRO A 371 -3.01 4.47 1.96
CA PRO A 371 -3.85 3.81 0.97
C PRO A 371 -5.35 4.02 1.29
N ARG A 372 -5.87 5.21 0.97
CA ARG A 372 -7.23 5.64 1.34
C ARG A 372 -8.34 4.65 0.94
N LYS A 373 -8.23 3.96 -0.21
CA LYS A 373 -9.17 2.88 -0.60
C LYS A 373 -9.16 1.72 0.42
N PHE A 374 -7.99 1.26 0.88
CA PHE A 374 -7.89 0.26 1.95
C PHE A 374 -8.49 0.80 3.26
N MET A 375 -8.18 2.05 3.61
CA MET A 375 -8.66 2.68 4.86
C MET A 375 -10.19 2.77 4.92
N ARG A 376 -10.84 3.22 3.82
CA ARG A 376 -12.31 3.26 3.69
C ARG A 376 -12.94 1.88 3.81
N THR A 377 -12.52 0.95 2.95
CA THR A 377 -13.14 -0.38 2.83
C THR A 377 -12.91 -1.26 4.06
N MET A 378 -11.75 -1.17 4.73
CA MET A 378 -11.55 -1.84 6.01
C MET A 378 -12.45 -1.28 7.11
N ALA A 379 -12.70 0.03 7.11
CA ALA A 379 -13.58 0.71 8.06
C ALA A 379 -15.09 0.64 7.70
N GLY A 380 -15.46 -0.20 6.72
CA GLY A 380 -16.86 -0.46 6.34
C GLY A 380 -17.49 0.54 5.37
N HIS A 381 -16.71 1.47 4.82
CA HIS A 381 -17.17 2.46 3.84
C HIS A 381 -16.97 1.94 2.40
N PRO A 382 -17.79 2.40 1.42
CA PRO A 382 -17.53 2.14 0.01
C PRO A 382 -16.12 2.56 -0.44
N PRO A 383 -15.48 1.84 -1.38
CA PRO A 383 -14.11 2.13 -1.82
C PRO A 383 -13.93 3.48 -2.53
N GLN A 384 -15.00 4.09 -3.03
CA GLN A 384 -15.02 5.36 -3.76
C GLN A 384 -14.63 6.56 -2.86
N ILE A 385 -14.12 7.63 -3.46
CA ILE A 385 -13.91 8.92 -2.77
C ILE A 385 -15.30 9.59 -2.61
N GLY A 386 -15.50 10.38 -1.56
CA GLY A 386 -16.78 10.99 -1.23
C GLY A 386 -17.74 10.10 -0.42
N CYS A 387 -17.36 8.85 -0.13
CA CYS A 387 -18.21 7.85 0.53
C CYS A 387 -17.89 7.58 2.01
N PHE A 388 -17.06 8.41 2.66
CA PHE A 388 -16.85 8.32 4.11
C PHE A 388 -18.01 8.98 4.88
N GLU A 389 -18.76 8.20 5.64
CA GLU A 389 -19.86 8.68 6.48
C GLU A 389 -19.92 7.97 7.84
N ILE A 390 -20.05 8.75 8.91
CA ILE A 390 -20.26 8.26 10.27
C ILE A 390 -21.53 8.95 10.82
N ARG A 391 -22.71 8.33 10.61
CA ARG A 391 -24.01 8.86 11.09
C ARG A 391 -23.98 9.29 12.56
N ARG A 392 -23.34 8.48 13.41
CA ARG A 392 -23.15 8.78 14.85
C ARG A 392 -22.21 9.96 15.16
N ALA A 393 -21.73 10.69 14.15
CA ALA A 393 -20.97 11.92 14.29
C ALA A 393 -21.67 13.12 13.62
N GLY A 394 -22.94 12.99 13.21
CA GLY A 394 -23.73 14.08 12.62
C GLY A 394 -24.24 15.12 13.64
N VAL A 395 -24.20 14.82 14.95
CA VAL A 395 -24.43 15.80 16.02
C VAL A 395 -23.10 16.15 16.68
N THR A 396 -22.77 17.45 16.70
CA THR A 396 -21.62 18.00 17.42
C THR A 396 -21.86 17.92 18.92
N PRO A 397 -20.97 17.30 19.72
CA PRO A 397 -21.15 17.25 21.17
C PRO A 397 -21.00 18.64 21.81
N PRO A 398 -21.80 18.97 22.84
CA PRO A 398 -21.67 20.23 23.59
C PRO A 398 -20.27 20.44 24.16
N GLU A 399 -19.70 21.65 24.02
CA GLU A 399 -18.34 21.99 24.47
C GLU A 399 -18.13 21.73 25.97
N VAL A 400 -19.15 21.93 26.80
CA VAL A 400 -19.11 21.60 28.25
C VAL A 400 -18.81 20.11 28.51
N LEU A 401 -19.29 19.19 27.66
CA LEU A 401 -18.99 17.76 27.76
C LEU A 401 -17.59 17.45 27.19
N LEU A 402 -17.17 18.16 26.13
CA LEU A 402 -15.84 18.00 25.55
C LEU A 402 -14.76 18.41 26.57
N SER A 403 -14.90 19.56 27.24
CA SER A 403 -13.97 20.03 28.27
C SER A 403 -13.96 19.21 29.56
N MET A 404 -14.97 18.36 29.81
CA MET A 404 -14.94 17.41 30.93
C MET A 404 -14.04 16.19 30.70
N ILE A 405 -13.63 15.90 29.46
CA ILE A 405 -12.75 14.78 29.12
C ILE A 405 -11.33 15.30 28.95
N TRP A 406 -10.37 14.77 29.72
CA TRP A 406 -9.00 15.29 29.82
C TRP A 406 -8.94 16.84 29.95
N PRO A 407 -9.45 17.47 31.02
CA PRO A 407 -9.59 18.94 31.08
C PRO A 407 -8.29 19.72 30.88
N GLU A 408 -7.13 19.14 31.22
CA GLU A 408 -5.83 19.76 31.01
C GLU A 408 -5.45 19.94 29.52
N LEU A 409 -6.09 19.20 28.61
CA LEU A 409 -5.89 19.34 27.16
C LEU A 409 -6.19 20.77 26.67
N ASP A 410 -7.13 21.47 27.30
CA ASP A 410 -7.53 22.82 26.91
C ASP A 410 -6.42 23.87 27.09
N ARG A 411 -5.43 23.62 27.97
CA ARG A 411 -4.23 24.47 28.11
C ARG A 411 -3.32 24.48 26.86
N TRP A 412 -3.53 23.53 25.95
CA TRP A 412 -2.75 23.37 24.71
C TRP A 412 -3.52 23.81 23.47
N ARG A 413 -4.78 24.24 23.62
CA ARG A 413 -5.64 24.65 22.51
C ARG A 413 -5.02 25.85 21.78
N GLY A 414 -4.68 25.67 20.51
CA GLY A 414 -4.06 26.71 19.68
C GLY A 414 -2.59 27.03 19.99
N ARG A 415 -1.93 26.35 20.94
CA ARG A 415 -0.54 26.65 21.33
C ARG A 415 0.50 26.19 20.30
N PHE A 416 0.20 25.14 19.52
CA PHE A 416 1.11 24.57 18.52
C PHE A 416 0.60 24.84 17.10
N GLY A 417 1.49 25.28 16.20
CA GLY A 417 1.12 25.60 14.81
C GLY A 417 2.14 26.48 14.09
N PRO A 418 1.78 27.02 12.90
CA PRO A 418 2.67 27.82 12.06
C PRO A 418 2.64 29.34 12.36
N GLY A 419 1.79 29.81 13.28
CA GLY A 419 1.66 31.22 13.65
C GLY A 419 2.84 31.75 14.46
N THR A 420 3.04 33.07 14.46
CA THR A 420 4.18 33.75 15.11
C THR A 420 4.21 33.62 16.63
N GLU A 421 3.06 33.41 17.27
CA GLU A 421 2.91 33.20 18.71
C GLU A 421 2.79 31.71 19.09
N GLN A 422 2.91 30.80 18.11
CA GLN A 422 2.73 29.36 18.30
C GLN A 422 4.06 28.63 18.36
N GLU A 423 4.11 27.57 19.16
CA GLU A 423 5.27 26.68 19.22
C GLU A 423 5.32 25.77 17.98
N ASN A 424 6.46 25.80 17.28
CA ASN A 424 6.73 24.95 16.12
C ASN A 424 7.06 23.51 16.57
N ASP A 425 6.01 22.79 16.98
CA ASP A 425 6.05 21.36 17.28
C ASP A 425 4.95 20.62 16.50
N LEU A 426 5.35 20.03 15.38
CA LEU A 426 4.45 19.27 14.51
C LEU A 426 3.89 18.00 15.16
N ALA A 427 4.62 17.41 16.13
CA ALA A 427 4.15 16.23 16.85
C ALA A 427 3.12 16.64 17.90
N ALA A 428 3.41 17.65 18.72
CA ALA A 428 2.47 18.16 19.71
C ALA A 428 1.19 18.67 19.04
N MET A 429 1.29 19.47 17.97
CA MET A 429 0.14 19.89 17.15
C MET A 429 -0.68 18.69 16.65
N GLY A 430 -0.02 17.69 16.07
CA GLY A 430 -0.67 16.50 15.52
C GLY A 430 -1.36 15.63 16.58
N SER A 431 -0.72 15.44 17.73
CA SER A 431 -1.23 14.64 18.84
C SER A 431 -2.31 15.38 19.63
N THR A 432 -2.20 16.69 19.89
CA THR A 432 -3.28 17.45 20.55
C THR A 432 -4.52 17.52 19.66
N ASN A 433 -4.36 17.74 18.35
CA ASN A 433 -5.48 17.66 17.39
C ASN A 433 -6.16 16.28 17.41
N LEU A 434 -5.40 15.20 17.59
CA LEU A 434 -5.96 13.86 17.76
C LEU A 434 -6.74 13.76 19.07
N LEU A 435 -6.19 14.21 20.20
CA LEU A 435 -6.89 14.16 21.48
C LEU A 435 -8.17 15.01 21.50
N PHE A 436 -8.18 16.20 20.90
CA PHE A 436 -9.40 17.00 20.74
C PHE A 436 -10.46 16.23 19.94
N TYR A 437 -10.08 15.60 18.82
CA TYR A 437 -11.02 14.76 18.07
C TYR A 437 -11.46 13.52 18.87
N LEU A 438 -10.59 12.90 19.67
CA LEU A 438 -10.97 11.76 20.50
C LEU A 438 -12.00 12.12 21.59
N ARG A 439 -12.06 13.38 22.08
CA ARG A 439 -13.16 13.85 22.92
C ARG A 439 -14.52 13.72 22.21
N GLU A 440 -14.58 14.14 20.93
CA GLU A 440 -15.78 13.95 20.09
C GLU A 440 -16.12 12.45 19.97
N VAL A 441 -15.10 11.61 19.70
CA VAL A 441 -15.27 10.15 19.53
C VAL A 441 -15.81 9.48 20.80
N VAL A 442 -15.34 9.83 22.00
CA VAL A 442 -15.86 9.30 23.27
C VAL A 442 -17.36 9.54 23.35
N LEU A 443 -17.80 10.79 23.21
CA LEU A 443 -19.19 11.18 23.37
C LEU A 443 -20.07 10.53 22.29
N GLN A 444 -19.65 10.58 21.03
CA GLN A 444 -20.39 10.03 19.89
C GLN A 444 -20.50 8.50 19.91
N ASP A 445 -19.42 7.77 20.16
CA ASP A 445 -19.45 6.30 20.18
C ASP A 445 -20.14 5.77 21.47
N SER A 446 -20.15 6.55 22.56
CA SER A 446 -20.81 6.17 23.84
C SER A 446 -22.33 6.01 23.73
N VAL A 447 -23.02 6.83 22.94
CA VAL A 447 -24.50 6.79 22.79
C VAL A 447 -24.99 5.42 22.29
N ILE A 448 -24.16 4.69 21.54
CA ILE A 448 -24.43 3.32 21.09
C ILE A 448 -23.84 2.29 22.09
N LEU A 449 -22.58 2.46 22.48
CA LEU A 449 -21.84 1.47 23.26
C LEU A 449 -22.32 1.36 24.72
N MET A 450 -22.82 2.45 25.32
CA MET A 450 -23.41 2.45 26.66
C MET A 450 -24.75 1.71 26.70
N LYS A 451 -25.56 1.78 25.63
CA LYS A 451 -26.77 0.97 25.47
C LYS A 451 -26.45 -0.52 25.31
N LYS A 452 -25.34 -0.86 24.63
CA LYS A 452 -24.92 -2.25 24.41
C LYS A 452 -24.17 -2.89 25.59
N TYR A 453 -23.41 -2.10 26.35
CA TYR A 453 -22.57 -2.58 27.45
C TYR A 453 -22.75 -1.74 28.73
N PRO A 454 -23.97 -1.62 29.29
CA PRO A 454 -24.26 -0.71 30.40
C PRO A 454 -23.46 -1.02 31.68
N GLY A 455 -23.02 -2.26 31.88
CA GLY A 455 -22.17 -2.67 33.00
C GLY A 455 -20.67 -2.35 32.87
N SER A 456 -20.22 -1.67 31.81
CA SER A 456 -18.79 -1.35 31.65
C SER A 456 -18.36 -0.21 32.59
N PRO A 457 -17.29 -0.36 33.40
CA PRO A 457 -16.88 0.69 34.35
C PRO A 457 -16.45 2.01 33.72
N VAL A 458 -16.23 2.07 32.40
CA VAL A 458 -15.92 3.32 31.69
C VAL A 458 -17.04 4.36 31.80
N TRP A 459 -18.29 3.94 31.99
CA TRP A 459 -19.43 4.84 32.20
C TRP A 459 -19.48 5.48 33.60
N ASN A 460 -18.51 5.17 34.48
CA ASN A 460 -18.34 5.90 35.74
C ASN A 460 -17.74 7.30 35.55
N HIS A 461 -17.22 7.63 34.36
CA HIS A 461 -16.66 8.95 34.09
C HIS A 461 -17.75 10.05 34.24
N PRO A 462 -17.50 11.15 34.99
CA PRO A 462 -18.53 12.13 35.33
C PRO A 462 -19.28 12.74 34.13
N VAL A 463 -18.66 12.80 32.95
CA VAL A 463 -19.27 13.35 31.72
C VAL A 463 -20.59 12.66 31.35
N PHE A 464 -20.71 11.35 31.60
CA PHE A 464 -21.91 10.57 31.25
C PHE A 464 -23.07 10.79 32.25
N ARG A 465 -22.81 11.48 33.37
CA ARG A 465 -23.79 11.87 34.39
C ARG A 465 -24.11 13.36 34.36
N HIS A 466 -23.44 14.13 33.51
CA HIS A 466 -23.66 15.57 33.38
C HIS A 466 -25.02 15.86 32.72
N PRO A 467 -25.81 16.85 33.18
CA PRO A 467 -27.16 17.10 32.65
C PRO A 467 -27.23 17.32 31.12
N ALA A 468 -26.19 17.88 30.51
CA ALA A 468 -26.14 18.07 29.05
C ALA A 468 -25.92 16.78 28.24
N TYR A 469 -25.50 15.66 28.86
CA TYR A 469 -25.25 14.41 28.14
C TYR A 469 -26.54 13.72 27.68
N ALA A 470 -27.59 13.69 28.50
CA ALA A 470 -28.84 13.00 28.13
C ALA A 470 -29.56 13.67 26.93
N PRO A 471 -29.71 15.00 26.83
CA PRO A 471 -30.26 15.66 25.63
C PRO A 471 -29.42 15.40 24.37
N PHE A 472 -28.09 15.48 24.48
CA PHE A 472 -27.19 15.15 23.37
C PHE A 472 -27.31 13.68 22.93
N ALA A 473 -27.38 12.76 23.88
CA ALA A 473 -27.53 11.33 23.60
C ALA A 473 -28.90 10.99 22.98
N GLN A 474 -29.95 11.73 23.34
CA GLN A 474 -31.26 11.63 22.69
C GLN A 474 -31.20 12.17 21.25
N GLN A 475 -30.78 13.43 21.06
CA GLN A 475 -30.66 14.06 19.74
C GLN A 475 -29.80 13.24 18.76
N LEU A 476 -28.69 12.66 19.23
CA LEU A 476 -27.85 11.79 18.43
C LEU A 476 -28.48 10.41 18.18
N SER A 477 -29.28 9.89 19.11
CA SER A 477 -30.06 8.66 18.85
C SER A 477 -31.09 8.89 17.75
N ASP A 478 -31.80 10.02 17.79
CA ASP A 478 -32.83 10.36 16.80
C ASP A 478 -32.20 10.57 15.43
N PHE A 479 -31.10 11.33 15.32
CA PHE A 479 -30.34 11.49 14.07
C PHE A 479 -29.78 10.16 13.50
N ILE A 480 -29.49 9.17 14.34
CA ILE A 480 -29.08 7.82 13.89
C ILE A 480 -30.28 7.02 13.36
N LEU A 481 -31.49 7.28 13.84
CA LEU A 481 -32.73 6.57 13.49
C LEU A 481 -33.51 7.23 12.34
N GLU A 482 -33.30 8.52 12.05
CA GLU A 482 -33.83 9.19 10.86
C GLU A 482 -33.51 8.38 9.59
N GLU A 483 -34.55 8.09 8.79
CA GLU A 483 -34.43 7.21 7.63
C GLU A 483 -33.32 7.65 6.66
N GLU A 484 -32.58 6.66 6.17
CA GLU A 484 -31.46 6.84 5.24
C GLU A 484 -32.00 7.32 3.88
N ARG A 485 -32.23 8.64 3.74
CA ARG A 485 -32.28 9.29 2.42
C ARG A 485 -30.95 9.01 1.75
N PRO A 486 -30.86 8.11 0.75
CA PRO A 486 -29.58 7.72 0.20
C PRO A 486 -28.94 8.96 -0.43
N SER A 487 -27.70 9.26 -0.05
CA SER A 487 -26.99 10.39 -0.64
C SER A 487 -26.97 10.25 -2.16
N GLN A 488 -27.01 11.36 -2.91
CA GLN A 488 -27.02 11.30 -4.39
C GLN A 488 -25.87 10.44 -4.94
N LEU A 489 -24.73 10.44 -4.25
CA LEU A 489 -23.58 9.58 -4.56
C LEU A 489 -23.84 8.08 -4.27
N ALA A 490 -24.54 7.73 -3.20
CA ALA A 490 -24.94 6.35 -2.92
C ALA A 490 -25.95 5.83 -3.96
N VAL A 491 -26.95 6.65 -4.34
CA VAL A 491 -27.88 6.33 -5.44
C VAL A 491 -27.13 6.13 -6.76
N LEU A 492 -26.21 7.05 -7.10
CA LEU A 492 -25.36 6.92 -8.29
C LEU A 492 -24.50 5.65 -8.28
N ILE A 493 -23.93 5.27 -7.14
CA ILE A 493 -23.11 4.06 -7.00
C ILE A 493 -23.96 2.78 -7.12
N GLN A 494 -25.20 2.79 -6.63
CA GLN A 494 -26.15 1.67 -6.85
C GLN A 494 -26.67 1.61 -8.29
N ALA A 495 -26.86 2.75 -8.95
CA ALA A 495 -27.29 2.83 -10.35
C ALA A 495 -26.17 2.50 -11.35
N MET A 496 -24.89 2.73 -11.00
CA MET A 496 -23.76 2.56 -11.92
C MET A 496 -23.64 1.17 -12.58
N PRO A 497 -23.81 0.03 -11.88
CA PRO A 497 -23.82 -1.29 -12.51
C PRO A 497 -24.94 -1.43 -13.54
N VAL A 498 -26.16 -1.05 -13.18
CA VAL A 498 -27.34 -1.08 -14.08
C VAL A 498 -27.11 -0.21 -15.31
N LEU A 499 -26.49 0.97 -15.14
CA LEU A 499 -26.13 1.85 -16.24
C LEU A 499 -25.03 1.26 -17.14
N ALA A 500 -24.04 0.57 -16.56
CA ALA A 500 -22.96 -0.07 -17.30
C ALA A 500 -23.45 -1.30 -18.09
N ASP A 501 -24.34 -2.10 -17.51
CA ASP A 501 -24.96 -3.24 -18.19
C ASP A 501 -25.90 -2.77 -19.31
N TYR A 502 -26.65 -1.68 -19.07
CA TYR A 502 -27.46 -1.03 -20.10
C TYR A 502 -26.61 -0.53 -21.27
N LEU A 503 -25.51 0.17 -21.00
CA LEU A 503 -24.58 0.67 -22.04
C LEU A 503 -23.96 -0.49 -22.84
N GLN A 504 -23.48 -1.54 -22.18
CA GLN A 504 -23.00 -2.75 -22.87
C GLN A 504 -24.09 -3.39 -23.75
N SER A 505 -25.34 -3.41 -23.28
CA SER A 505 -26.46 -3.91 -24.08
C SER A 505 -26.83 -3.03 -25.28
N VAL A 506 -26.51 -1.72 -25.23
CA VAL A 506 -26.67 -0.78 -26.35
C VAL A 506 -25.55 -0.96 -27.36
N ASP A 507 -24.29 -1.06 -26.91
CA ASP A 507 -23.14 -1.30 -27.78
C ASP A 507 -23.29 -2.65 -28.53
N ALA A 508 -23.69 -3.73 -27.85
CA ALA A 508 -23.94 -5.02 -28.50
C ALA A 508 -25.04 -4.95 -29.59
N ARG A 509 -26.09 -4.13 -29.39
CA ARG A 509 -27.12 -3.88 -30.42
C ARG A 509 -26.57 -3.05 -31.59
N ASN A 510 -25.69 -2.09 -31.31
CA ASN A 510 -25.03 -1.27 -32.33
C ASN A 510 -24.05 -2.11 -33.17
N GLU A 511 -23.30 -3.02 -32.56
CA GLU A 511 -22.43 -3.98 -33.26
C GLU A 511 -23.24 -4.96 -34.12
N ALA A 512 -24.35 -5.50 -33.61
CA ALA A 512 -25.26 -6.34 -34.39
C ALA A 512 -25.83 -5.58 -35.61
N ARG A 513 -26.35 -4.36 -35.40
CA ARG A 513 -26.94 -3.52 -36.46
C ARG A 513 -25.92 -3.09 -37.52
N THR A 514 -24.71 -2.70 -37.10
CA THR A 514 -23.63 -2.35 -38.05
C THR A 514 -23.09 -3.57 -38.79
N SER A 515 -23.22 -4.78 -38.23
CA SER A 515 -22.90 -6.02 -38.93
C SER A 515 -23.95 -6.38 -39.97
N GLN A 516 -25.25 -6.29 -39.63
CA GLN A 516 -26.36 -6.45 -40.59
C GLN A 516 -26.23 -5.49 -41.78
N LEU A 517 -26.05 -4.18 -41.52
CA LEU A 517 -25.88 -3.17 -42.57
C LEU A 517 -24.64 -3.43 -43.46
N ARG A 518 -23.56 -4.02 -42.91
CA ARG A 518 -22.39 -4.44 -43.71
C ARG A 518 -22.73 -5.64 -44.60
N THR A 519 -23.47 -6.63 -44.10
CA THR A 519 -23.91 -7.78 -44.90
C THR A 519 -24.84 -7.34 -46.02
N GLU A 520 -25.85 -6.52 -45.72
CA GLU A 520 -26.78 -5.94 -46.70
C GLU A 520 -26.04 -5.14 -47.78
N LEU A 521 -25.10 -4.26 -47.39
CA LEU A 521 -24.31 -3.49 -48.34
C LEU A 521 -23.39 -4.38 -49.20
N THR A 522 -22.81 -5.43 -48.62
CA THR A 522 -21.95 -6.37 -49.36
C THR A 522 -22.75 -7.19 -50.37
N GLU A 523 -23.97 -7.59 -50.00
CA GLU A 523 -24.88 -8.28 -50.92
C GLU A 523 -25.42 -7.36 -52.02
N GLN A 524 -25.74 -6.10 -51.69
CA GLN A 524 -26.08 -5.09 -52.70
C GLN A 524 -24.93 -4.84 -53.67
N LEU A 525 -23.69 -4.73 -53.18
CA LEU A 525 -22.49 -4.58 -54.02
C LEU A 525 -22.33 -5.78 -54.96
N ARG A 526 -22.36 -7.02 -54.44
CA ARG A 526 -22.33 -8.24 -55.27
C ARG A 526 -23.45 -8.24 -56.33
N ALA A 527 -24.67 -7.89 -55.93
CA ALA A 527 -25.82 -7.81 -56.84
C ALA A 527 -25.72 -6.65 -57.85
N THR A 528 -24.85 -5.66 -57.65
CA THR A 528 -24.51 -4.65 -58.67
C THR A 528 -23.36 -5.08 -59.57
N GLU A 529 -22.35 -5.77 -59.04
CA GLU A 529 -21.26 -6.37 -59.81
C GLU A 529 -21.78 -7.45 -60.78
N GLU A 530 -22.68 -8.32 -60.32
CA GLU A 530 -23.35 -9.33 -61.16
C GLU A 530 -24.19 -8.68 -62.27
N ARG A 531 -24.92 -7.59 -61.97
CA ARG A 531 -25.66 -6.83 -62.99
C ARG A 531 -24.75 -6.10 -63.98
N LEU A 532 -23.61 -5.58 -63.53
CA LEU A 532 -22.59 -4.98 -64.41
C LEU A 532 -21.92 -6.02 -65.31
N ALA A 533 -21.59 -7.21 -64.78
CA ALA A 533 -21.01 -8.31 -65.54
C ALA A 533 -22.00 -8.83 -66.61
N VAL A 534 -23.28 -8.98 -66.26
CA VAL A 534 -24.33 -9.32 -67.24
C VAL A 534 -24.44 -8.22 -68.30
N ALA A 535 -24.54 -6.94 -67.92
CA ALA A 535 -24.63 -5.84 -68.89
C ALA A 535 -23.40 -5.76 -69.83
N GLN A 536 -22.19 -5.96 -69.30
CA GLN A 536 -20.97 -6.06 -70.12
C GLN A 536 -21.03 -7.26 -71.08
N SER A 537 -21.46 -8.44 -70.62
CA SER A 537 -21.61 -9.60 -71.49
C SER A 537 -22.63 -9.36 -72.61
N SER A 538 -23.74 -8.69 -72.32
CA SER A 538 -24.73 -8.28 -73.33
C SER A 538 -24.15 -7.30 -74.35
N LEU A 539 -23.32 -6.33 -73.92
CA LEU A 539 -22.62 -5.41 -74.82
C LEU A 539 -21.58 -6.09 -75.72
N PHE A 540 -21.00 -7.23 -75.29
CA PHE A 540 -20.08 -8.03 -76.10
C PHE A 540 -20.77 -9.07 -76.99
N SER A 541 -21.94 -9.60 -76.60
CA SER A 541 -22.71 -10.56 -77.41
C SER A 541 -23.71 -9.91 -78.37
N SER A 542 -24.12 -8.67 -78.13
CA SER A 542 -24.96 -7.87 -79.04
C SER A 542 -24.11 -6.83 -79.77
N GLY A 543 -23.46 -7.24 -80.86
CA GLY A 543 -22.75 -6.33 -81.76
C GLY A 543 -23.72 -5.31 -82.38
N PHE A 544 -23.76 -4.10 -81.83
CA PHE A 544 -24.72 -3.07 -82.24
C PHE A 544 -24.04 -1.72 -82.47
N ASN A 545 -24.44 -1.04 -83.54
CA ASN A 545 -23.81 0.22 -83.98
C ASN A 545 -24.20 1.39 -83.08
N LEU A 546 -23.23 2.22 -82.72
CA LEU A 546 -23.46 3.47 -82.00
C LEU A 546 -23.98 4.56 -82.96
N GLN A 547 -25.28 4.52 -83.29
CA GLN A 547 -25.93 5.62 -84.00
C GLN A 547 -26.41 6.69 -83.01
N LEU A 548 -25.83 7.88 -83.12
CA LEU A 548 -26.13 9.04 -82.29
C LEU A 548 -27.34 9.81 -82.83
N ALA A 549 -28.44 9.85 -82.08
CA ALA A 549 -29.60 10.68 -82.36
C ALA A 549 -30.17 11.27 -81.07
N ALA A 550 -30.54 12.55 -81.09
CA ALA A 550 -31.05 13.27 -79.93
C ALA A 550 -32.50 13.72 -80.14
N ALA A 551 -33.36 13.50 -79.14
CA ALA A 551 -34.72 14.04 -79.10
C ALA A 551 -35.24 14.23 -77.67
N THR A 552 -35.80 15.41 -77.44
CA THR A 552 -36.67 15.82 -76.30
C THR A 552 -38.12 15.97 -76.83
N PRO A 553 -39.18 16.31 -76.05
CA PRO A 553 -39.36 16.39 -74.58
C PRO A 553 -40.68 15.70 -74.06
N THR A 554 -40.98 15.94 -72.77
CA THR A 554 -42.28 15.92 -72.01
C THR A 554 -43.48 16.68 -72.65
N PRO A 555 -44.73 16.75 -72.07
CA PRO A 555 -45.29 16.22 -70.79
C PRO A 555 -46.78 15.65 -70.81
N ALA A 556 -47.30 15.32 -69.61
CA ALA A 556 -48.72 15.51 -69.14
C ALA A 556 -49.84 14.53 -69.62
N THR A 557 -51.01 14.34 -68.96
CA THR A 557 -51.59 14.94 -67.70
C THR A 557 -52.55 13.99 -66.96
N THR A 558 -52.77 14.25 -65.67
CA THR A 558 -53.87 13.89 -64.72
C THR A 558 -55.16 13.20 -65.19
N ALA A 559 -55.69 12.33 -64.31
CA ALA A 559 -57.10 12.36 -63.83
C ALA A 559 -57.20 11.75 -62.41
N ALA A 560 -58.22 12.14 -61.62
CA ALA A 560 -58.45 11.64 -60.26
C ALA A 560 -59.96 11.65 -59.88
N VAL A 561 -60.36 10.84 -58.90
CA VAL A 561 -61.68 10.89 -58.23
C VAL A 561 -61.49 10.62 -56.73
N ALA A 562 -62.26 11.30 -55.87
CA ALA A 562 -62.22 11.24 -54.40
C ALA A 562 -63.66 11.33 -53.82
N VAL A 563 -63.86 12.06 -52.69
CA VAL A 563 -65.12 12.22 -51.90
C VAL A 563 -65.42 10.98 -51.03
N ASP A 564 -65.64 11.04 -49.70
CA ASP A 564 -65.59 12.13 -48.70
C ASP A 564 -64.95 11.59 -47.37
N ALA A 565 -64.59 12.31 -46.31
CA ALA A 565 -65.22 13.36 -45.47
C ALA A 565 -66.33 12.85 -44.51
N VAL A 566 -66.61 13.44 -43.33
CA VAL A 566 -66.32 14.76 -42.73
C VAL A 566 -65.94 14.57 -41.23
N GLY A 567 -65.12 15.38 -40.53
CA GLY A 567 -64.28 16.51 -40.95
C GLY A 567 -63.82 17.41 -39.78
N GLN A 568 -63.06 18.47 -40.11
CA GLN A 568 -62.63 19.65 -39.30
C GLN A 568 -61.80 19.41 -38.01
N VAL A 569 -60.49 19.73 -37.95
CA VAL A 569 -59.79 21.05 -37.96
C VAL A 569 -59.82 21.75 -36.58
N GLY A 570 -58.72 22.22 -35.99
CA GLY A 570 -57.31 22.24 -36.45
C GLY A 570 -56.36 22.92 -35.42
N PRO A 571 -55.20 23.46 -35.84
CA PRO A 571 -53.95 22.67 -35.88
C PRO A 571 -52.76 23.29 -35.10
N GLY A 572 -51.63 22.55 -34.97
CA GLY A 572 -50.42 23.07 -34.31
C GLY A 572 -49.20 22.12 -34.22
N ASP A 573 -48.91 21.33 -35.27
CA ASP A 573 -47.69 20.50 -35.36
C ASP A 573 -46.48 21.30 -35.88
N GLY A 574 -45.23 20.84 -35.68
CA GLY A 574 -44.05 21.56 -36.17
C GLY A 574 -42.65 21.13 -35.71
N SER A 575 -42.34 19.84 -35.55
CA SER A 575 -40.98 19.40 -35.18
C SER A 575 -40.14 18.86 -36.36
N ARG A 576 -39.25 19.69 -36.96
CA ARG A 576 -38.11 19.18 -37.78
C ARG A 576 -37.05 20.23 -38.19
N SER A 577 -35.77 19.92 -37.93
CA SER A 577 -34.58 20.22 -38.78
C SER A 577 -34.18 21.70 -39.06
N VAL A 578 -32.92 22.10 -39.39
CA VAL A 578 -31.56 21.52 -39.36
C VAL A 578 -30.53 22.67 -39.49
N SER A 579 -29.25 22.42 -39.17
CA SER A 579 -28.04 23.21 -39.57
C SER A 579 -27.72 24.58 -38.92
N THR A 580 -26.56 24.59 -38.24
CA THR A 580 -25.41 25.51 -38.43
C THR A 580 -25.61 26.89 -39.08
N GLN A 581 -25.22 27.97 -38.38
CA GLN A 581 -23.88 28.61 -38.53
C GLN A 581 -23.64 29.67 -37.41
N SER A 582 -22.56 30.45 -37.49
CA SER A 582 -21.95 31.20 -36.37
C SER A 582 -22.18 32.72 -36.42
N SER A 583 -21.79 33.42 -35.34
CA SER A 583 -21.31 34.84 -35.31
C SER A 583 -22.38 35.96 -35.44
N ILE A 584 -22.25 37.21 -34.93
CA ILE A 584 -21.26 37.91 -34.06
C ILE A 584 -21.86 39.27 -33.55
N ILE A 585 -21.41 39.86 -32.41
CA ILE A 585 -21.64 41.29 -31.97
C ILE A 585 -23.12 41.64 -31.60
N ASP A 586 -23.55 42.54 -30.68
CA ASP A 586 -23.04 43.38 -29.56
C ASP A 586 -24.28 43.92 -28.76
N SER A 587 -24.32 44.77 -27.70
CA SER A 587 -23.36 45.36 -26.72
C SER A 587 -24.12 45.96 -25.50
N ARG A 588 -23.39 46.56 -24.54
CA ARG A 588 -23.78 47.56 -23.50
C ARG A 588 -24.78 47.14 -22.38
N ALA A 589 -24.68 47.64 -21.14
CA ALA A 589 -23.56 48.28 -20.42
C ALA A 589 -23.88 48.45 -18.91
N THR A 590 -22.85 48.35 -18.04
CA THR A 590 -22.45 49.34 -16.98
C THR A 590 -21.24 48.77 -16.20
N SER A 591 -20.42 49.62 -15.57
CA SER A 591 -19.14 49.34 -14.89
C SER A 591 -19.17 49.84 -13.42
N PRO A 592 -18.17 49.61 -12.51
CA PRO A 592 -16.75 49.29 -12.79
C PRO A 592 -15.99 48.29 -11.85
N ARG A 593 -15.01 47.61 -12.46
CA ARG A 593 -13.60 47.45 -12.00
C ARG A 593 -13.28 46.96 -10.56
N ALA A 594 -12.83 45.71 -10.47
CA ALA A 594 -11.71 45.28 -9.62
C ALA A 594 -10.70 44.49 -10.48
N ALA A 595 -9.45 44.32 -10.02
CA ALA A 595 -8.38 43.70 -10.82
C ALA A 595 -8.02 42.30 -10.31
N ASP A 596 -8.19 41.29 -11.17
CA ASP A 596 -7.86 39.89 -10.88
C ASP A 596 -6.83 39.32 -11.86
N THR A 597 -5.97 38.43 -11.37
CA THR A 597 -4.88 37.84 -12.15
C THR A 597 -5.35 36.57 -12.87
N ILE A 598 -5.26 36.55 -14.21
CA ILE A 598 -5.75 35.42 -15.01
C ILE A 598 -4.86 34.17 -14.81
N ILE A 599 -5.35 33.22 -14.01
CA ILE A 599 -4.78 31.87 -13.94
C ILE A 599 -5.23 31.08 -15.18
N VAL A 600 -4.33 30.96 -16.16
CA VAL A 600 -4.55 30.12 -17.35
C VAL A 600 -4.65 28.65 -16.93
N LYS A 601 -5.79 28.00 -17.23
CA LYS A 601 -5.97 26.56 -17.03
C LYS A 601 -5.01 25.79 -17.96
N PRO A 602 -4.18 24.85 -17.45
CA PRO A 602 -3.23 24.13 -18.28
C PRO A 602 -3.93 23.14 -19.23
N GLU A 603 -3.55 23.19 -20.50
CA GLU A 603 -4.11 22.38 -21.59
C GLU A 603 -4.02 20.86 -21.30
N PRO A 604 -5.08 20.08 -21.56
CA PRO A 604 -5.04 18.63 -21.40
C PRO A 604 -4.08 17.99 -22.43
N PRO A 605 -3.31 16.96 -22.04
CA PRO A 605 -2.37 16.33 -22.96
C PRO A 605 -3.09 15.58 -24.10
N PRO A 606 -2.54 15.60 -25.33
CA PRO A 606 -3.10 14.84 -26.45
C PRO A 606 -3.00 13.33 -26.23
N GLN A 607 -3.98 12.58 -26.74
CA GLN A 607 -4.01 11.10 -26.66
C GLN A 607 -3.06 10.42 -27.66
N TYR A 608 -1.77 10.78 -27.63
CA TYR A 608 -0.78 10.19 -28.53
C TYR A 608 -0.53 8.69 -28.25
N GLN A 609 -0.29 7.89 -29.29
CA GLN A 609 0.05 6.47 -29.18
C GLN A 609 1.33 6.20 -29.98
N MET A 610 2.34 5.61 -29.33
CA MET A 610 3.66 5.38 -29.95
C MET A 610 3.56 4.34 -31.09
N CYS A 611 4.18 4.59 -32.24
CA CYS A 611 3.93 3.83 -33.47
C CYS A 611 4.49 2.40 -33.41
N ARG A 612 3.59 1.41 -33.29
CA ARG A 612 3.96 0.00 -33.12
C ARG A 612 4.66 -0.65 -34.33
N ALA A 613 4.61 -0.02 -35.50
CA ALA A 613 5.21 -0.52 -36.74
C ALA A 613 6.72 -0.22 -36.88
N VAL A 614 7.31 0.58 -35.99
CA VAL A 614 8.74 0.95 -36.03
C VAL A 614 9.63 -0.24 -35.67
N LYS A 615 10.59 -0.57 -36.55
CA LYS A 615 11.47 -1.76 -36.48
C LYS A 615 12.97 -1.46 -36.36
N THR A 616 13.40 -0.22 -36.59
CA THR A 616 14.81 0.23 -36.54
C THR A 616 15.02 1.27 -35.46
N VAL A 617 16.25 1.38 -34.95
CA VAL A 617 16.68 2.46 -34.05
C VAL A 617 16.46 3.84 -34.67
N GLU A 618 16.71 3.97 -35.96
CA GLU A 618 16.54 5.20 -36.76
C GLU A 618 15.09 5.67 -36.86
N ALA A 619 14.16 4.79 -37.24
CA ALA A 619 12.74 5.14 -37.27
C ALA A 619 12.15 5.35 -35.85
N LEU A 620 12.81 4.83 -34.81
CA LEU A 620 12.49 5.16 -33.42
C LEU A 620 13.03 6.53 -33.00
N TRP A 621 14.20 6.92 -33.52
CA TRP A 621 14.78 8.23 -33.28
C TRP A 621 13.89 9.33 -33.85
N SER A 622 13.46 9.22 -35.11
CA SER A 622 12.55 10.20 -35.72
C SER A 622 11.20 10.29 -35.00
N GLU A 623 10.59 9.16 -34.57
CA GLU A 623 9.39 9.22 -33.71
C GLU A 623 9.65 9.98 -32.39
N TRP A 624 10.89 9.98 -31.92
CA TRP A 624 11.29 10.65 -30.68
C TRP A 624 11.63 12.14 -30.84
N THR A 625 12.33 12.53 -31.91
CA THR A 625 12.81 13.90 -32.16
C THR A 625 11.87 14.72 -33.03
N ASP A 626 11.34 14.12 -34.10
CA ASP A 626 10.66 14.84 -35.20
C ASP A 626 9.14 14.55 -35.21
N GLY A 627 8.75 13.43 -34.62
CA GLY A 627 7.40 12.88 -34.68
C GLY A 627 7.24 11.84 -35.79
N LEU A 628 6.04 11.28 -35.92
CA LEU A 628 5.77 10.26 -36.95
C LEU A 628 4.29 10.29 -37.36
N ARG A 629 4.03 10.14 -38.67
CA ARG A 629 2.68 10.16 -39.27
C ARG A 629 1.86 11.42 -38.93
N GLY A 630 2.52 12.58 -38.82
CA GLY A 630 1.90 13.84 -38.43
C GLY A 630 1.56 13.97 -36.93
N GLY A 631 1.87 12.97 -36.11
CA GLY A 631 1.80 13.08 -34.66
C GLY A 631 3.07 13.68 -34.05
N PRO A 632 2.97 14.35 -32.89
CA PRO A 632 4.08 15.09 -32.27
C PRO A 632 5.24 14.19 -31.82
N ALA A 633 6.43 14.79 -31.75
CA ALA A 633 7.63 14.15 -31.22
C ALA A 633 7.47 13.73 -29.75
N VAL A 634 7.98 12.54 -29.40
CA VAL A 634 7.88 12.02 -28.02
C VAL A 634 8.69 12.88 -27.02
N ALA A 635 9.78 13.51 -27.46
CA ALA A 635 10.51 14.48 -26.65
C ALA A 635 9.65 15.70 -26.28
N ASP A 636 8.85 16.23 -27.21
CA ASP A 636 7.95 17.36 -26.99
C ASP A 636 6.81 17.01 -26.02
N LEU A 637 6.26 15.80 -26.14
CA LEU A 637 5.23 15.29 -25.22
C LEU A 637 5.74 15.19 -23.79
N ASP A 638 6.94 14.65 -23.59
CA ASP A 638 7.61 14.60 -22.29
C ASP A 638 7.99 16.01 -21.78
N SER A 639 8.40 16.93 -22.65
CA SER A 639 8.77 18.30 -22.29
C SER A 639 7.55 19.10 -21.76
N ARG A 640 6.45 19.09 -22.51
CA ARG A 640 5.24 19.89 -22.21
C ARG A 640 4.35 19.27 -21.13
N TRP A 641 4.26 17.94 -21.05
CA TRP A 641 3.34 17.25 -20.14
C TRP A 641 3.99 16.21 -19.22
N GLY A 642 5.29 15.94 -19.33
CA GLY A 642 6.00 14.98 -18.48
C GLY A 642 5.40 13.58 -18.59
N SER A 643 5.15 12.92 -17.45
CA SER A 643 4.46 11.63 -17.43
C SER A 643 2.94 11.71 -17.70
N ARG A 644 2.32 12.91 -17.72
CA ARG A 644 0.86 13.07 -17.78
C ARG A 644 0.25 12.57 -19.10
N TRP A 645 0.92 12.77 -20.23
CA TRP A 645 0.40 12.35 -21.55
C TRP A 645 0.21 10.83 -21.68
N ARG A 646 0.95 10.05 -20.88
CA ARG A 646 0.91 8.58 -20.82
C ARG A 646 0.46 8.02 -19.48
N ALA A 647 -0.06 8.87 -18.58
CA ALA A 647 -0.63 8.43 -17.31
C ALA A 647 -1.87 7.54 -17.55
N GLY A 648 -2.11 6.57 -16.67
CA GLY A 648 -3.21 5.59 -16.77
C GLY A 648 -3.09 4.55 -17.90
N ARG A 649 -2.32 4.82 -18.95
CA ARG A 649 -2.22 3.97 -20.16
C ARG A 649 -1.04 2.98 -20.04
N GLN A 650 -1.29 1.84 -19.38
CA GLN A 650 -0.27 0.84 -19.04
C GLN A 650 0.57 0.37 -20.24
N ASN A 651 -0.04 0.23 -21.43
CA ASN A 651 0.67 -0.14 -22.66
C ASN A 651 1.66 0.94 -23.11
N GLU A 652 1.28 2.22 -23.12
CA GLU A 652 2.21 3.31 -23.46
C GLU A 652 3.31 3.46 -22.42
N LEU A 653 3.02 3.27 -21.12
CA LEU A 653 4.04 3.28 -20.08
C LEU A 653 5.11 2.19 -20.28
N GLN A 654 4.71 0.97 -20.67
CA GLN A 654 5.64 -0.12 -20.97
C GLN A 654 6.45 0.17 -22.24
N TRP A 655 5.80 0.56 -23.34
CA TRP A 655 6.42 0.82 -24.64
C TRP A 655 7.39 2.00 -24.59
N TYR A 656 6.98 3.13 -24.00
CA TYR A 656 7.85 4.27 -23.72
C TYR A 656 9.07 3.84 -22.90
N SER A 657 8.86 3.11 -21.80
CA SER A 657 9.96 2.69 -20.92
C SER A 657 10.93 1.73 -21.59
N LEU A 658 10.49 1.01 -22.63
CA LEU A 658 11.32 0.10 -23.41
C LEU A 658 12.15 0.87 -24.45
N ARG A 659 11.48 1.71 -25.24
CA ARG A 659 12.08 2.57 -26.27
C ARG A 659 13.10 3.56 -25.72
N LEU A 660 12.84 4.13 -24.54
CA LEU A 660 13.75 5.05 -23.86
C LEU A 660 15.12 4.44 -23.51
N GLU A 661 15.27 3.10 -23.47
CA GLU A 661 16.60 2.50 -23.28
C GLU A 661 17.49 2.65 -24.54
N VAL A 662 16.92 2.68 -25.75
CA VAL A 662 17.66 2.99 -26.99
C VAL A 662 18.06 4.46 -27.01
N ILE A 663 17.14 5.37 -26.69
CA ILE A 663 17.41 6.82 -26.60
C ILE A 663 18.53 7.11 -25.58
N ARG A 664 18.55 6.41 -24.44
CA ARG A 664 19.63 6.49 -23.45
C ARG A 664 20.96 5.95 -23.97
N GLU A 665 20.94 4.87 -24.76
CA GLU A 665 22.15 4.30 -25.32
C GLU A 665 22.74 5.19 -26.42
N ILE A 666 21.92 5.79 -27.29
CA ILE A 666 22.34 6.82 -28.27
C ILE A 666 23.04 7.98 -27.55
N ARG A 667 22.43 8.56 -26.51
CA ARG A 667 23.03 9.64 -25.72
C ARG A 667 24.32 9.24 -25.00
N LYS A 668 24.42 7.98 -24.58
CA LYS A 668 25.64 7.39 -23.99
C LYS A 668 26.75 7.19 -25.04
N VAL A 669 26.41 6.76 -26.25
CA VAL A 669 27.34 6.62 -27.38
C VAL A 669 27.82 7.99 -27.85
N ALA A 670 26.92 8.98 -28.00
CA ALA A 670 27.26 10.38 -28.32
C ALA A 670 28.27 10.96 -27.32
N LYS A 671 27.97 10.85 -26.02
CA LYS A 671 28.86 11.31 -24.95
C LYS A 671 30.20 10.56 -24.90
N ALA A 672 30.24 9.27 -25.24
CA ALA A 672 31.46 8.47 -25.24
C ALA A 672 32.38 8.82 -26.42
N HIS A 673 31.82 9.02 -27.62
CA HIS A 673 32.57 9.27 -28.86
C HIS A 673 32.72 10.78 -29.18
N ARG A 674 32.08 11.65 -28.40
CA ARG A 674 32.03 13.12 -28.59
C ARG A 674 31.45 13.54 -29.96
N CYS A 675 30.47 12.80 -30.46
CA CYS A 675 29.72 13.10 -31.67
C CYS A 675 28.29 13.58 -31.34
N SER A 676 27.52 13.98 -32.36
CA SER A 676 26.12 14.40 -32.17
C SER A 676 25.18 13.21 -31.85
N GLU A 677 23.97 13.49 -31.38
CA GLU A 677 23.01 12.42 -31.06
C GLU A 677 22.56 11.66 -32.34
N GLU A 678 22.57 12.32 -33.51
CA GLU A 678 22.25 11.75 -34.83
C GLU A 678 23.39 10.85 -35.33
N ALA A 679 24.64 11.29 -35.20
CA ALA A 679 25.81 10.47 -35.54
C ALA A 679 25.86 9.21 -34.64
N ALA A 680 25.59 9.36 -33.35
CA ALA A 680 25.46 8.24 -32.42
C ALA A 680 24.24 7.35 -32.72
N MET A 681 23.13 7.92 -33.21
CA MET A 681 21.97 7.16 -33.65
C MET A 681 22.36 6.21 -34.78
N HIS A 682 23.05 6.67 -35.83
CA HIS A 682 23.50 5.79 -36.91
C HIS A 682 24.45 4.68 -36.42
N MET A 683 25.32 4.97 -35.44
CA MET A 683 26.17 3.93 -34.81
C MET A 683 25.34 2.87 -34.06
N VAL A 684 24.31 3.26 -33.31
CA VAL A 684 23.42 2.33 -32.58
C VAL A 684 22.45 1.60 -33.53
N ASN A 685 22.06 2.21 -34.65
CA ASN A 685 21.30 1.58 -35.73
C ASN A 685 22.13 0.50 -36.43
N LEU A 686 23.39 0.79 -36.74
CA LEU A 686 24.34 -0.19 -37.27
C LEU A 686 24.58 -1.33 -36.27
N GLN A 687 24.67 -1.04 -34.96
CA GLN A 687 24.76 -2.07 -33.91
C GLN A 687 23.53 -2.99 -33.88
N GLN A 688 22.31 -2.44 -34.06
CA GLN A 688 21.09 -3.26 -34.17
C GLN A 688 21.13 -4.16 -35.42
N GLN A 689 21.56 -3.61 -36.56
CA GLN A 689 21.67 -4.36 -37.82
C GLN A 689 22.71 -5.49 -37.74
N GLN A 690 23.92 -5.20 -37.23
CA GLN A 690 24.99 -6.17 -37.03
C GLN A 690 24.64 -7.30 -36.05
N THR A 691 23.76 -7.03 -35.08
CA THR A 691 23.25 -8.06 -34.14
C THR A 691 22.03 -8.81 -34.67
N GLY A 692 21.52 -8.47 -35.86
CA GLY A 692 20.39 -9.13 -36.54
C GLY A 692 19.08 -9.12 -35.75
N CYS A 693 18.95 -8.28 -34.72
CA CYS A 693 17.90 -8.42 -33.71
C CYS A 693 16.74 -7.44 -33.91
N SER A 694 15.53 -7.86 -33.52
CA SER A 694 14.36 -6.98 -33.54
C SER A 694 14.52 -5.85 -32.52
N LEU A 695 13.95 -4.68 -32.80
CA LEU A 695 14.08 -3.51 -31.93
C LEU A 695 13.59 -3.76 -30.49
N ASP A 696 12.53 -4.56 -30.33
CA ASP A 696 12.05 -5.00 -29.01
C ASP A 696 13.07 -5.88 -28.27
N LEU A 697 13.72 -6.82 -28.95
CA LEU A 697 14.78 -7.65 -28.38
C LEU A 697 16.02 -6.81 -28.03
N PHE A 698 16.41 -5.87 -28.91
CA PHE A 698 17.49 -4.91 -28.67
C PHE A 698 17.23 -4.05 -27.42
N CYS A 699 16.02 -3.48 -27.29
CA CYS A 699 15.63 -2.73 -26.09
C CYS A 699 15.67 -3.59 -24.82
N LYS A 700 15.27 -4.87 -24.91
CA LYS A 700 15.34 -5.83 -23.78
C LYS A 700 16.79 -6.14 -23.39
N GLN A 701 17.70 -6.31 -24.36
CA GLN A 701 19.13 -6.51 -24.14
C GLN A 701 19.78 -5.28 -23.48
N LEU A 702 19.53 -4.06 -24.01
CA LEU A 702 20.03 -2.81 -23.41
C LEU A 702 19.56 -2.64 -21.96
N ARG A 703 18.28 -2.93 -21.68
CA ARG A 703 17.73 -2.91 -20.32
C ARG A 703 18.40 -3.93 -19.39
N ALA A 704 18.71 -5.14 -19.88
CA ALA A 704 19.39 -6.17 -19.10
C ALA A 704 20.84 -5.77 -18.79
N ASN A 705 21.59 -5.31 -19.79
CA ASN A 705 22.97 -4.84 -19.65
C ASN A 705 23.08 -3.68 -18.64
N ARG A 706 22.15 -2.71 -18.72
CA ARG A 706 22.08 -1.59 -17.78
C ARG A 706 21.77 -2.03 -16.35
N LYS A 707 20.88 -3.02 -16.14
CA LYS A 707 20.66 -3.62 -14.81
C LYS A 707 21.91 -4.32 -14.28
N ALA A 708 22.65 -5.05 -15.13
CA ALA A 708 23.89 -5.71 -14.73
C ALA A 708 24.99 -4.70 -14.33
N GLN A 709 25.14 -3.58 -15.05
CA GLN A 709 26.07 -2.51 -14.70
C GLN A 709 25.72 -1.84 -13.36
N ILE A 710 24.43 -1.53 -13.11
CA ILE A 710 23.98 -0.98 -11.83
C ILE A 710 24.20 -1.99 -10.68
N GLY A 711 24.13 -3.30 -10.95
CA GLY A 711 24.46 -4.35 -9.99
C GLY A 711 25.97 -4.50 -9.70
N ARG A 712 26.85 -4.20 -10.67
CA ARG A 712 28.30 -4.18 -10.47
C ARG A 712 28.78 -2.93 -9.74
N SER A 713 28.19 -1.75 -10.00
CA SER A 713 28.50 -0.47 -9.31
C SER A 713 28.00 -0.38 -7.85
N LYS A 714 27.65 -1.53 -7.25
CA LYS A 714 27.14 -1.67 -5.88
C LYS A 714 27.77 -2.87 -5.15
N ARG A 715 28.97 -3.26 -5.55
CA ARG A 715 29.84 -4.26 -4.91
C ARG A 715 31.16 -3.60 -4.56
#